data_AF-A0AAI8Z9N1-F1
#
_entry.id   AF-A0AAI8Z9N1-F1
#
_cell.length_a   1.000
_cell.length_b   1.000
_cell.length_c   1.000
_cell.angle_alpha   90.00
_cell.angle_beta   90.00
_cell.angle_gamma   90.00
#
_symmetry.space_group_name_H-M   'P 1'
#
loop_
_entity.id
_entity.type
_entity.pdbx_description
1 polymer ?
#
loop_
_entity_poly.entity_id
_entity_poly.type
_entity_poly.pdbx_seq_one_letter_code
_entity_poly.pdbx_strand_id
1 'polypeptide(L)'
;MTAADSNDRSAAATASSSTTEHPFQNVAPARHIERMRRHKTQKNELGIALSEVFLGIALAEEDEDDDDDENKKAKAKQEEEKAIEIGFACHDGTYNIDFAVHSLRSPEAKKQKDIADYVVRRIGEYEREMSYKFVGAGLSRALVETCPEMSSRLWSELDIVPVVIVKEEVGEEEEEEEEEEGGRSRLQRKSAQGGGGVDEMADSMARKCLEFFGPSFQPRVEVGFANRVEVDLSNRARLASLEQYRATVNARTWKAATKYAESLKEKKTKIAFFSATPQGGGVALMRHALIRFFRLVGVDCTWWVPKPKPEVFRITKTNHNILQAVAKPDERLSEEQQATIRDWVQGNAERFWLREGGPLTPASKGGADVIIVDDPQMPNIIDIAKEQDPDRPVIFRSHIQIRADLADDPKTPTGGVWSWLWQSVRHSDLFLAHPVSAFVPKDVDRKKLAYMPATTDWLDGLNKELRDFDLEYYQHEFNTECLRQRMVTLQYPERDYIVQIARFDPSKGIPDVLASYAEFRRTSSFCSGKSKDETPQLVIAGHYSVDDPDGVRVLEETLGQLENEYRDIKNCVVVMRLGPTDQLLNTLMSNARVALQLSTREGFEVKVSEALHKGVPVIATRTGGIPLQVQPEKSGFLVEPGDHSAVAKYLDTLFTDAQRYESMSKFAAAHVSDEVGTVGNAVNWMFLADQLSQGRELKPNGKWIWDLAKDEVGELVREEEVRLPRDWTT
;
A
#
# COMPACT_ATOMS: atom_id res chain seq x y z
N MET A 1 14.12 36.11 -47.82
CA MET A 1 13.05 36.76 -48.59
C MET A 1 11.77 36.69 -47.77
N THR A 2 11.29 37.86 -47.35
CA THR A 2 9.88 38.32 -47.24
C THR A 2 8.75 37.29 -47.42
N ALA A 3 7.56 37.42 -46.85
CA ALA A 3 6.93 38.18 -45.77
C ALA A 3 5.45 37.72 -45.81
N ALA A 4 4.76 37.56 -44.67
CA ALA A 4 3.31 37.78 -44.55
C ALA A 4 2.85 37.58 -43.09
N ASP A 5 2.82 38.69 -42.36
CA ASP A 5 1.82 38.94 -41.31
C ASP A 5 0.42 38.92 -41.92
N SER A 6 -0.54 38.25 -41.28
CA SER A 6 -1.83 38.87 -40.92
C SER A 6 -2.75 37.88 -40.21
N ASN A 7 -3.39 38.38 -39.14
CA ASN A 7 -4.54 37.86 -38.43
C ASN A 7 -4.31 36.68 -37.47
N ASP A 8 -3.89 37.03 -36.25
CA ASP A 8 -4.51 36.42 -35.07
C ASP A 8 -4.77 37.48 -33.99
N ARG A 9 -5.98 38.05 -34.04
CA ARG A 9 -6.58 38.89 -32.99
C ARG A 9 -7.93 38.28 -32.63
N SER A 10 -7.95 37.13 -31.95
CA SER A 10 -9.03 36.76 -31.03
C SER A 10 -8.72 35.44 -30.30
N ALA A 11 -8.04 35.53 -29.15
CA ALA A 11 -8.19 34.70 -27.95
C ALA A 11 -6.91 34.83 -27.10
N ALA A 12 -6.70 36.00 -26.50
CA ALA A 12 -5.79 36.09 -25.36
C ALA A 12 -6.47 35.37 -24.19
N ALA A 13 -6.22 34.06 -24.05
CA ALA A 13 -6.51 33.36 -22.81
C ALA A 13 -5.69 34.03 -21.71
N THR A 14 -6.36 34.63 -20.74
CA THR A 14 -5.75 35.19 -19.53
C THR A 14 -4.89 34.12 -18.88
N ALA A 15 -3.57 34.33 -18.89
CA ALA A 15 -2.61 33.45 -18.23
C ALA A 15 -2.65 33.72 -16.72
N SER A 16 -2.53 32.66 -15.91
CA SER A 16 -2.38 32.82 -14.46
C SER A 16 -1.09 33.58 -14.13
N SER A 17 -1.19 34.47 -13.15
CA SER A 17 -0.05 35.27 -12.67
C SER A 17 0.16 34.99 -11.19
N SER A 18 1.41 34.72 -10.80
CA SER A 18 1.81 34.53 -9.40
C SER A 18 2.75 35.64 -8.95
N THR A 19 2.51 36.18 -7.76
CA THR A 19 3.43 37.08 -7.05
C THR A 19 3.93 36.41 -5.79
N THR A 20 5.18 36.67 -5.42
CA THR A 20 5.77 36.19 -4.16
C THR A 20 5.85 37.35 -3.19
N GLU A 21 5.11 37.26 -2.09
CA GLU A 21 5.13 38.27 -1.04
C GLU A 21 6.31 38.02 -0.10
N HIS A 22 6.43 36.76 0.33
CA HIS A 22 7.56 36.27 1.12
C HIS A 22 8.15 35.03 0.45
N PRO A 23 9.35 35.11 -0.15
CA PRO A 23 10.01 33.92 -0.67
C PRO A 23 10.60 33.11 0.49
N PHE A 24 10.83 31.82 0.27
CA PHE A 24 11.76 31.05 1.09
C PHE A 24 13.11 31.77 1.16
N GLN A 25 13.63 31.98 2.36
CA GLN A 25 14.86 32.76 2.58
C GLN A 25 16.02 31.91 3.09
N ASN A 26 15.77 30.66 3.46
CA ASN A 26 16.83 29.81 3.98
C ASN A 26 17.87 29.53 2.90
N VAL A 27 19.14 29.58 3.30
CA VAL A 27 20.25 29.45 2.35
C VAL A 27 20.67 27.99 2.29
N ALA A 28 20.48 27.38 1.12
CA ALA A 28 20.95 26.04 0.86
C ALA A 28 22.44 25.91 1.22
N PRO A 29 22.89 24.78 1.82
CA PRO A 29 24.30 24.58 2.16
C PRO A 29 25.13 24.31 0.90
N ALA A 30 25.33 25.34 0.06
CA ALA A 30 25.80 25.23 -1.31
C ALA A 30 27.12 24.46 -1.47
N ARG A 31 28.08 24.66 -0.57
CA ARG A 31 29.35 23.90 -0.57
C ARG A 31 29.15 22.41 -0.28
N HIS A 32 28.19 22.07 0.59
CA HIS A 32 27.85 20.68 0.89
C HIS A 32 27.16 20.04 -0.32
N ILE A 33 26.20 20.73 -0.93
CA ILE A 33 25.51 20.30 -2.15
C ILE A 33 26.49 20.10 -3.31
N GLU A 34 27.39 21.05 -3.54
CA GLU A 34 28.42 20.95 -4.58
C GLU A 34 29.35 19.75 -4.33
N ARG A 35 29.75 19.52 -3.08
CA ARG A 35 30.54 18.35 -2.69
C ARG A 35 29.77 17.04 -2.97
N MET A 36 28.49 16.97 -2.61
CA MET A 36 27.65 15.80 -2.87
C MET A 36 27.50 15.54 -4.37
N ARG A 37 27.16 16.57 -5.16
CA ARG A 37 27.04 16.47 -6.63
C ARG A 37 28.35 16.05 -7.28
N ARG A 38 29.48 16.61 -6.82
CA ARG A 38 30.82 16.22 -7.31
C ARG A 38 31.13 14.76 -6.98
N HIS A 39 30.83 14.31 -5.76
CA HIS A 39 31.04 12.92 -5.36
C HIS A 39 30.17 11.96 -6.18
N LYS A 40 28.88 12.31 -6.37
CA LYS A 40 27.95 11.61 -7.24
C LYS A 40 28.50 11.44 -8.66
N THR A 41 29.00 12.52 -9.25
CA THR A 41 29.58 12.51 -10.61
C THR A 41 30.90 11.75 -10.69
N GLN A 42 31.75 11.84 -9.66
CA GLN A 42 33.07 11.20 -9.64
C GLN A 42 33.04 9.71 -9.35
N LYS A 43 32.06 9.25 -8.56
CA LYS A 43 31.89 7.86 -8.15
C LYS A 43 30.69 7.16 -8.79
N ASN A 44 29.96 7.86 -9.66
CA ASN A 44 28.75 7.36 -10.31
C ASN A 44 27.74 6.72 -9.33
N GLU A 45 27.67 7.22 -8.10
CA GLU A 45 26.75 6.74 -7.05
C GLU A 45 25.36 7.33 -7.29
N LEU A 46 24.27 6.55 -7.17
CA LEU A 46 22.91 7.09 -7.31
C LEU A 46 22.45 7.86 -6.04
N GLY A 47 23.01 7.55 -4.86
CA GLY A 47 22.44 8.00 -3.58
C GLY A 47 22.75 9.45 -3.19
N ILE A 48 21.73 10.20 -2.78
CA ILE A 48 21.87 11.53 -2.16
C ILE A 48 21.38 11.47 -0.71
N ALA A 49 22.22 11.92 0.23
CA ALA A 49 21.81 12.15 1.61
C ALA A 49 20.94 13.41 1.65
N LEU A 50 19.68 13.28 2.08
CA LEU A 50 18.75 14.40 2.24
C LEU A 50 18.33 14.51 3.69
N SER A 51 18.06 15.73 4.15
CA SER A 51 17.42 15.92 5.45
C SER A 51 15.91 15.77 5.30
N GLU A 52 15.33 14.90 6.11
CA GLU A 52 13.89 14.68 6.18
C GLU A 52 13.23 15.84 6.93
N VAL A 53 12.18 16.41 6.32
CA VAL A 53 11.45 17.56 6.84
C VAL A 53 9.96 17.40 6.60
N PHE A 54 9.16 18.23 7.25
CA PHE A 54 7.72 18.27 7.14
C PHE A 54 7.28 19.60 6.54
N LEU A 55 6.17 19.56 5.81
CA LEU A 55 5.59 20.72 5.17
C LEU A 55 4.22 21.02 5.78
N GLY A 56 3.89 22.30 5.88
CA GLY A 56 2.54 22.78 6.09
C GLY A 56 2.11 23.63 4.91
N ILE A 57 0.89 23.41 4.42
CA ILE A 57 0.31 24.17 3.30
C ILE A 57 -1.06 24.69 3.69
N ALA A 58 -1.21 26.01 3.65
CA ALA A 58 -2.46 26.69 3.90
C ALA A 58 -2.87 27.55 2.71
N LEU A 59 -4.18 27.75 2.56
CA LEU A 59 -4.76 28.61 1.54
C LEU A 59 -5.74 29.57 2.20
N ALA A 60 -5.64 30.84 1.85
CA ALA A 60 -6.58 31.89 2.20
C ALA A 60 -6.98 32.66 0.93
N GLU A 61 -8.20 33.21 0.90
CA GLU A 61 -8.58 34.20 -0.11
C GLU A 61 -8.31 35.58 0.49
N GLU A 62 -7.75 36.52 -0.28
CA GLU A 62 -7.58 37.90 0.18
C GLU A 62 -8.95 38.47 0.60
N ASP A 63 -9.06 38.89 1.86
CA ASP A 63 -10.16 39.71 2.32
C ASP A 63 -9.98 41.13 1.75
N GLU A 64 -11.05 41.73 1.20
CA GLU A 64 -11.00 43.15 0.85
C GLU A 64 -10.87 43.92 2.17
N ASP A 65 -9.72 44.55 2.41
CA ASP A 65 -9.55 45.48 3.52
C ASP A 65 -10.73 46.48 3.52
N ASP A 66 -11.48 46.46 4.62
CA ASP A 66 -12.64 47.31 4.91
C ASP A 66 -12.16 48.74 5.29
N ASP A 67 -11.22 49.29 4.51
CA ASP A 67 -10.72 50.67 4.67
C ASP A 67 -11.60 51.65 3.87
N ASP A 68 -12.50 52.29 4.63
CA ASP A 68 -13.15 53.60 4.46
C ASP A 68 -13.45 54.16 3.05
N ASP A 69 -14.76 54.33 2.83
CA ASP A 69 -15.46 55.44 2.16
C ASP A 69 -14.84 56.12 0.91
N GLU A 70 -15.41 55.82 -0.28
CA GLU A 70 -16.14 56.78 -1.14
C GLU A 70 -16.33 56.31 -2.60
N ASN A 71 -15.82 55.15 -3.03
CA ASN A 71 -15.87 54.78 -4.46
C ASN A 71 -16.63 53.49 -4.82
N LYS A 72 -17.73 53.21 -4.11
CA LYS A 72 -18.61 52.03 -4.34
C LYS A 72 -19.35 52.00 -5.69
N LYS A 73 -19.20 53.02 -6.56
CA LYS A 73 -19.89 53.05 -7.88
C LYS A 73 -18.99 52.86 -9.11
N ALA A 74 -17.67 52.81 -8.94
CA ALA A 74 -16.74 52.53 -10.06
C ALA A 74 -16.25 51.06 -10.11
N LYS A 75 -16.35 50.30 -9.01
CA LYS A 75 -15.89 48.90 -8.91
C LYS A 75 -16.91 47.83 -9.35
N ALA A 76 -18.11 48.21 -9.80
CA ALA A 76 -19.18 47.25 -10.15
C ALA A 76 -19.07 46.68 -11.59
N LYS A 77 -17.89 46.68 -12.23
CA LYS A 77 -17.76 46.24 -13.63
C LYS A 77 -16.45 45.58 -14.04
N GLN A 78 -15.60 45.20 -13.08
CA GLN A 78 -14.54 44.23 -13.30
C GLN A 78 -14.72 43.14 -12.26
N GLU A 79 -15.09 41.94 -12.71
CA GLU A 79 -14.83 40.71 -11.97
C GLU A 79 -13.29 40.60 -11.88
N GLU A 80 -12.65 41.34 -10.98
CA GLU A 80 -11.25 41.10 -10.64
C GLU A 80 -11.19 39.78 -9.87
N GLU A 81 -10.58 38.78 -10.49
CA GLU A 81 -10.30 37.47 -9.90
C GLU A 81 -9.56 37.68 -8.57
N LYS A 82 -10.22 37.41 -7.44
CA LYS A 82 -9.62 37.53 -6.10
C LYS A 82 -8.32 36.74 -6.06
N ALA A 83 -7.25 37.37 -5.56
CA ALA A 83 -5.99 36.67 -5.40
C ALA A 83 -6.10 35.67 -4.23
N ILE A 84 -5.42 34.55 -4.42
CA ILE A 84 -5.39 33.45 -3.47
C ILE A 84 -4.01 33.43 -2.85
N GLU A 85 -3.94 33.57 -1.54
CA GLU A 85 -2.70 33.43 -0.81
C GLU A 85 -2.46 31.96 -0.45
N ILE A 86 -1.24 31.51 -0.69
CA ILE A 86 -0.78 30.16 -0.39
C ILE A 86 0.42 30.28 0.54
N GLY A 87 0.24 29.82 1.77
CA GLY A 87 1.28 29.76 2.79
C GLY A 87 1.97 28.41 2.79
N PHE A 88 3.29 28.42 2.94
CA PHE A 88 4.14 27.25 3.11
C PHE A 88 4.96 27.41 4.39
N ALA A 89 5.09 26.33 5.17
CA ALA A 89 5.98 26.27 6.32
C ALA A 89 6.77 24.96 6.33
N CYS A 90 8.09 25.04 6.47
CA CYS A 90 9.01 23.91 6.50
C CYS A 90 9.48 23.65 7.93
N HIS A 91 9.40 22.41 8.39
CA HIS A 91 9.69 22.04 9.77
C HIS A 91 10.61 20.81 9.86
N ASP A 92 11.65 20.85 10.70
CA ASP A 92 12.62 19.74 10.88
C ASP A 92 12.19 18.72 11.95
N GLY A 93 10.90 18.73 12.31
CA GLY A 93 10.35 18.02 13.47
C GLY A 93 10.47 18.75 14.81
N THR A 94 11.30 19.79 14.95
CA THR A 94 11.44 20.57 16.19
C THR A 94 11.17 22.06 16.01
N TYR A 95 11.68 22.67 14.94
CA TYR A 95 11.53 24.07 14.63
C TYR A 95 11.00 24.28 13.21
N ASN A 96 10.28 25.39 13.02
CA ASN A 96 10.09 25.96 11.70
C ASN A 96 11.43 26.51 11.22
N ILE A 97 11.89 26.02 10.06
CA ILE A 97 13.20 26.32 9.50
C ILE A 97 13.13 27.22 8.25
N ASP A 98 11.95 27.36 7.64
CA ASP A 98 11.70 28.31 6.54
C ASP A 98 10.19 28.43 6.25
N PHE A 99 9.77 29.53 5.64
CA PHE A 99 8.39 29.73 5.22
C PHE A 99 8.31 30.55 3.93
N ALA A 100 7.16 30.50 3.25
CA ALA A 100 6.89 31.34 2.10
C ALA A 100 5.40 31.67 1.99
N VAL A 101 5.11 32.86 1.45
CA VAL A 101 3.75 33.31 1.08
C VAL A 101 3.74 33.72 -0.37
N HIS A 102 2.83 33.12 -1.11
CA HIS A 102 2.67 33.31 -2.54
C HIS A 102 1.22 33.61 -2.88
N SER A 103 1.02 34.61 -3.74
CA SER A 103 -0.31 35.04 -4.16
C SER A 103 -0.51 34.67 -5.62
N LEU A 104 -1.58 33.92 -5.90
CA LEU A 104 -1.90 33.41 -7.22
C LEU A 104 -3.21 34.04 -7.70
N ARG A 105 -3.19 34.60 -8.91
CA ARG A 105 -4.38 35.00 -9.65
C ARG A 105 -4.55 34.04 -10.81
N SER A 106 -5.67 33.33 -10.83
CA SER A 106 -6.01 32.38 -11.88
C SER A 106 -7.51 32.47 -12.16
N PRO A 107 -7.93 32.36 -13.45
CA PRO A 107 -9.33 32.26 -13.79
C PRO A 107 -10.00 31.10 -13.08
N GLU A 108 -11.23 31.31 -12.61
CA GLU A 108 -11.98 30.32 -11.82
C GLU A 108 -12.05 28.94 -12.52
N ALA A 109 -12.16 28.93 -13.85
CA ALA A 109 -12.19 27.71 -14.67
C ALA A 109 -10.89 26.87 -14.63
N LYS A 110 -9.77 27.45 -14.21
CA LYS A 110 -8.45 26.78 -14.10
C LYS A 110 -7.86 26.83 -12.69
N LYS A 111 -8.48 27.57 -11.78
CA LYS A 111 -8.04 27.84 -10.41
C LYS A 111 -7.50 26.57 -9.73
N GLN A 112 -8.25 25.48 -9.73
CA GLN A 112 -7.82 24.23 -9.07
C GLN A 112 -6.52 23.65 -9.67
N LYS A 113 -6.47 23.52 -11.00
CA LYS A 113 -5.33 22.96 -11.70
C LYS A 113 -4.10 23.85 -11.55
N ASP A 114 -4.27 25.15 -11.71
CA ASP A 114 -3.19 26.12 -11.61
C ASP A 114 -2.59 26.15 -10.19
N ILE A 115 -3.43 26.06 -9.14
CA ILE A 115 -2.96 25.92 -7.74
C ILE A 115 -2.15 24.62 -7.58
N ALA A 116 -2.67 23.48 -8.04
CA ALA A 116 -1.98 22.20 -7.92
C ALA A 116 -0.63 22.19 -8.66
N ASP A 117 -0.61 22.61 -9.92
CA ASP A 117 0.60 22.70 -10.74
C ASP A 117 1.62 23.65 -10.10
N TYR A 118 1.15 24.79 -9.57
CA TYR A 118 2.00 25.75 -8.90
C TYR A 118 2.62 25.16 -7.62
N VAL A 119 1.81 24.64 -6.70
CA VAL A 119 2.26 24.08 -5.42
C VAL A 119 3.23 22.93 -5.63
N VAL A 120 2.88 21.95 -6.49
CA VAL A 120 3.73 20.78 -6.76
C VAL A 120 5.07 21.21 -7.34
N ARG A 121 5.06 22.13 -8.31
CA ARG A 121 6.28 22.66 -8.92
C ARG A 121 7.15 23.38 -7.89
N ARG A 122 6.57 24.27 -7.08
CA ARG A 122 7.33 25.06 -6.09
C ARG A 122 7.95 24.19 -5.01
N ILE A 123 7.22 23.20 -4.50
CA ILE A 123 7.76 22.25 -3.51
C ILE A 123 8.89 21.44 -4.14
N GLY A 124 8.69 20.88 -5.34
CA GLY A 124 9.73 20.09 -6.01
C GLY A 124 10.98 20.92 -6.37
N GLU A 125 10.83 22.20 -6.70
CA GLU A 125 11.95 23.14 -6.86
C GLU A 125 12.71 23.29 -5.52
N TYR A 126 11.98 23.56 -4.43
CA TYR A 126 12.56 23.75 -3.11
C TYR A 126 13.28 22.49 -2.56
N GLU A 127 12.73 21.28 -2.76
CA GLU A 127 13.39 20.01 -2.42
C GLU A 127 14.78 19.89 -3.06
N ARG A 128 14.88 20.24 -4.35
CA ARG A 128 16.13 20.15 -5.12
C ARG A 128 17.12 21.27 -4.77
N GLU A 129 16.62 22.47 -4.52
CA GLU A 129 17.45 23.61 -4.14
C GLU A 129 18.07 23.42 -2.76
N MET A 130 17.27 22.95 -1.79
CA MET A 130 17.71 22.79 -0.40
C MET A 130 18.31 21.41 -0.10
N SER A 131 18.10 20.42 -0.98
CA SER A 131 18.43 19.00 -0.72
C SER A 131 17.69 18.47 0.50
N TYR A 132 16.39 18.74 0.54
CA TYR A 132 15.46 18.23 1.55
C TYR A 132 14.52 17.19 0.95
N LYS A 133 14.10 16.24 1.79
CA LYS A 133 13.03 15.30 1.46
C LYS A 133 11.84 15.61 2.35
N PHE A 134 10.72 16.05 1.77
CA PHE A 134 9.50 16.15 2.53
C PHE A 134 8.90 14.75 2.71
N VAL A 135 8.73 14.31 3.96
CA VAL A 135 8.14 12.99 4.26
C VAL A 135 6.62 13.09 4.45
N GLY A 136 6.13 14.23 4.91
CA GLY A 136 4.71 14.50 5.12
C GLY A 136 4.35 15.97 4.96
N ALA A 137 3.11 16.23 4.55
CA ALA A 137 2.56 17.56 4.40
C ALA A 137 1.20 17.70 5.10
N GLY A 138 1.12 18.59 6.09
CA GLY A 138 -0.15 19.03 6.67
C GLY A 138 -0.88 19.97 5.73
N LEU A 139 -2.14 19.67 5.44
CA LEU A 139 -2.96 20.45 4.51
C LEU A 139 -4.14 21.07 5.23
N SER A 140 -4.33 22.38 5.02
CA SER A 140 -5.54 23.06 5.47
C SER A 140 -6.78 22.54 4.74
N ARG A 141 -7.93 22.60 5.41
CA ARG A 141 -9.23 22.24 4.81
C ARG A 141 -9.56 23.09 3.59
N ALA A 142 -9.32 24.41 3.66
CA ALA A 142 -9.58 25.35 2.57
C ALA A 142 -8.80 24.97 1.30
N LEU A 143 -7.54 24.55 1.44
CA LEU A 143 -6.73 24.09 0.32
C LEU A 143 -7.35 22.87 -0.39
N VAL A 144 -7.78 21.87 0.38
CA VAL A 144 -8.29 20.61 -0.18
C VAL A 144 -9.72 20.77 -0.72
N GLU A 145 -10.53 21.67 -0.15
CA GLU A 145 -11.84 22.02 -0.70
C GLU A 145 -11.71 22.81 -2.02
N THR A 146 -10.75 23.72 -2.09
CA THR A 146 -10.47 24.50 -3.31
C THR A 146 -9.80 23.64 -4.39
N CYS A 147 -8.88 22.76 -4.00
CA CYS A 147 -8.09 21.92 -4.89
C CYS A 147 -8.10 20.45 -4.41
N PRO A 148 -9.16 19.68 -4.71
CA PRO A 148 -9.32 18.31 -4.23
C PRO A 148 -8.19 17.34 -4.64
N GLU A 149 -7.56 17.58 -5.79
CA GLU A 149 -6.46 16.73 -6.30
C GLU A 149 -5.12 16.97 -5.59
N MET A 150 -5.00 18.03 -4.76
CA MET A 150 -3.75 18.41 -4.12
C MET A 150 -3.10 17.25 -3.38
N SER A 151 -3.88 16.55 -2.54
CA SER A 151 -3.37 15.45 -1.74
C SER A 151 -2.81 14.31 -2.61
N SER A 152 -3.60 13.83 -3.58
CA SER A 152 -3.17 12.75 -4.48
C SER A 152 -1.92 13.12 -5.29
N ARG A 153 -1.77 14.38 -5.68
CA ARG A 153 -0.61 14.85 -6.45
C ARG A 153 0.66 14.96 -5.58
N LEU A 154 0.56 15.44 -4.34
CA LEU A 154 1.70 15.43 -3.41
C LEU A 154 2.23 14.00 -3.20
N TRP A 155 1.34 13.01 -3.09
CA TRP A 155 1.72 11.62 -2.93
C TRP A 155 2.33 10.99 -4.21
N SER A 156 1.62 11.12 -5.33
CA SER A 156 2.01 10.48 -6.59
C SER A 156 3.19 11.17 -7.28
N GLU A 157 3.25 12.50 -7.25
CA GLU A 157 4.29 13.26 -7.96
C GLU A 157 5.46 13.67 -7.06
N LEU A 158 5.28 13.84 -5.75
CA LEU A 158 6.36 14.27 -4.86
C LEU A 158 6.74 13.25 -3.78
N ASP A 159 6.00 12.14 -3.68
CA ASP A 159 6.21 11.14 -2.63
C ASP A 159 6.16 11.75 -1.22
N ILE A 160 5.21 12.65 -1.01
CA ILE A 160 4.93 13.31 0.27
C ILE A 160 3.59 12.78 0.78
N VAL A 161 3.53 12.28 2.01
CA VAL A 161 2.25 11.83 2.59
C VAL A 161 1.38 13.04 2.96
N PRO A 162 0.23 13.27 2.28
CA PRO A 162 -0.63 14.42 2.55
C PRO A 162 -1.56 14.12 3.73
N VAL A 163 -1.55 14.95 4.78
CA VAL A 163 -2.45 14.81 5.94
C VAL A 163 -3.38 16.02 6.03
N VAL A 164 -4.67 15.81 5.81
CA VAL A 164 -5.67 16.87 5.94
C VAL A 164 -5.96 17.12 7.42
N ILE A 165 -5.68 18.34 7.88
CA ILE A 165 -5.87 18.76 9.26
C ILE A 165 -7.27 19.37 9.41
N VAL A 166 -8.10 18.72 10.23
CA VAL A 166 -9.48 19.15 10.54
C VAL A 166 -9.51 19.88 11.88
N LYS A 167 -10.39 20.86 12.04
CA LYS A 167 -10.43 21.80 13.18
C LYS A 167 -10.77 21.19 14.56
N GLU A 168 -11.19 19.94 14.66
CA GLU A 168 -11.76 19.33 15.89
C GLU A 168 -10.79 19.14 17.07
N GLU A 169 -9.58 19.70 17.06
CA GLU A 169 -8.55 19.49 18.08
C GLU A 169 -8.06 20.79 18.72
N VAL A 170 -9.00 21.63 19.13
CA VAL A 170 -8.86 22.45 20.33
C VAL A 170 -10.15 22.19 21.10
N GLY A 171 -10.05 21.76 22.35
CA GLY A 171 -11.21 21.52 23.21
C GLY A 171 -12.08 22.77 23.29
N GLU A 172 -13.10 22.84 22.46
CA GLU A 172 -14.35 23.49 22.79
C GLU A 172 -15.08 22.44 23.64
N GLU A 173 -14.89 22.54 24.96
CA GLU A 173 -15.91 22.03 25.88
C GLU A 173 -17.25 22.57 25.37
N GLU A 174 -18.21 21.66 25.17
CA GLU A 174 -19.61 22.04 24.99
C GLU A 174 -20.03 22.83 26.23
N GLU A 175 -19.83 24.15 26.21
CA GLU A 175 -20.44 25.05 27.19
C GLU A 175 -21.94 25.03 26.91
N GLU A 176 -22.66 24.23 27.71
CA GLU A 176 -24.10 24.33 27.88
C GLU A 176 -24.47 25.81 28.08
N GLU A 177 -25.44 26.28 27.30
CA GLU A 177 -25.98 27.64 27.38
C GLU A 177 -26.65 27.87 28.74
N GLU A 178 -25.90 28.38 29.73
CA GLU A 178 -26.48 29.07 30.87
C GLU A 178 -26.67 30.55 30.51
N GLU A 179 -27.93 30.93 30.27
CA GLU A 179 -28.39 32.31 30.25
C GLU A 179 -28.17 32.96 31.63
N GLU A 180 -27.12 33.77 31.81
CA GLU A 180 -27.12 34.78 32.86
C GLU A 180 -26.65 36.17 32.40
N GLU A 181 -27.43 37.13 32.88
CA GLU A 181 -27.40 38.56 32.63
C GLU A 181 -26.08 39.21 33.06
N GLY A 182 -25.48 40.02 32.19
CA GLY A 182 -24.43 40.94 32.64
C GLY A 182 -23.53 41.46 31.54
N GLY A 183 -23.78 42.69 31.09
CA GLY A 183 -22.93 43.36 30.12
C GLY A 183 -21.49 43.54 30.61
N ARG A 184 -20.56 42.82 29.99
CA ARG A 184 -19.17 43.22 29.70
C ARG A 184 -18.51 42.14 28.82
N SER A 185 -17.66 42.59 27.90
CA SER A 185 -16.87 41.77 26.97
C SER A 185 -17.56 41.25 25.70
N ARG A 186 -18.13 42.17 24.91
CA ARG A 186 -18.32 41.98 23.45
C ARG A 186 -17.02 42.27 22.65
N LEU A 187 -15.90 42.41 23.35
CA LEU A 187 -14.57 42.80 22.82
C LEU A 187 -13.52 41.68 22.94
N GLN A 188 -13.92 40.47 23.33
CA GLN A 188 -13.02 39.33 23.52
C GLN A 188 -13.54 38.04 22.86
N ARG A 189 -14.51 38.17 21.94
CA ARG A 189 -14.99 37.10 21.05
C ARG A 189 -14.49 37.21 19.60
N LYS A 190 -13.73 38.27 19.27
CA LYS A 190 -13.03 38.44 17.98
C LYS A 190 -11.59 37.90 17.97
N SER A 191 -11.11 37.34 19.08
CA SER A 191 -9.73 36.82 19.21
C SER A 191 -9.63 35.29 19.23
N ALA A 192 -10.74 34.58 19.03
CA ALA A 192 -10.77 33.11 18.85
C ALA A 192 -10.99 32.71 17.37
N GLN A 193 -11.32 33.67 16.50
CA GLN A 193 -10.89 33.63 15.10
C GLN A 193 -9.43 34.07 15.12
N GLY A 194 -8.47 33.14 15.01
CA GLY A 194 -7.05 33.49 14.99
C GLY A 194 -6.77 34.43 13.82
N GLY A 195 -6.57 35.71 14.11
CA GLY A 195 -6.05 36.72 13.17
C GLY A 195 -4.56 36.53 12.94
N GLY A 196 -4.18 35.39 12.36
CA GLY A 196 -2.84 35.07 11.90
C GLY A 196 -2.82 34.95 10.38
N GLY A 197 -1.71 35.36 9.74
CA GLY A 197 -1.55 35.26 8.29
C GLY A 197 -1.56 33.81 7.77
N VAL A 198 -1.60 33.64 6.44
CA VAL A 198 -1.59 32.31 5.80
C VAL A 198 -0.33 31.49 6.15
N ASP A 199 0.77 32.17 6.48
CA ASP A 199 2.01 31.59 6.99
C ASP A 199 1.86 30.97 8.38
N GLU A 200 1.19 31.63 9.33
CA GLU A 200 0.91 31.07 10.65
C GLU A 200 -0.01 29.84 10.55
N MET A 201 -0.99 29.89 9.64
CA MET A 201 -1.83 28.72 9.34
C MET A 201 -0.99 27.58 8.78
N ALA A 202 -0.10 27.84 7.84
CA ALA A 202 0.79 26.83 7.26
C ALA A 202 1.70 26.22 8.34
N ASP A 203 2.29 27.01 9.23
CA ASP A 203 3.08 26.52 10.37
C ASP A 203 2.25 25.58 11.27
N SER A 204 1.02 25.97 11.59
CA SER A 204 0.12 25.11 12.36
C SER A 204 -0.17 23.79 11.64
N MET A 205 -0.28 23.79 10.31
CA MET A 205 -0.50 22.56 9.55
C MET A 205 0.72 21.64 9.62
N ALA A 206 1.93 22.18 9.49
CA ALA A 206 3.18 21.42 9.60
C ALA A 206 3.29 20.75 10.98
N ARG A 207 3.06 21.52 12.05
CA ARG A 207 3.15 21.01 13.44
C ARG A 207 2.13 19.92 13.74
N LYS A 208 0.87 20.10 13.33
CA LYS A 208 -0.17 19.07 13.53
C LYS A 208 0.08 17.83 12.68
N CYS A 209 0.67 17.98 11.49
CA CYS A 209 1.07 16.84 10.67
C CYS A 209 2.08 15.93 11.38
N LEU A 210 3.04 16.50 12.13
CA LEU A 210 4.08 15.73 12.83
C LEU A 210 3.50 14.72 13.83
N GLU A 211 2.36 15.02 14.45
CA GLU A 211 1.73 14.19 15.48
C GLU A 211 1.35 12.79 14.96
N PHE A 212 1.08 12.70 13.65
CA PHE A 212 0.69 11.46 12.99
C PHE A 212 1.87 10.57 12.59
N PHE A 213 3.11 11.02 12.75
CA PHE A 213 4.31 10.28 12.34
C PHE A 213 5.05 9.67 13.52
N GLY A 214 5.62 8.48 13.30
CA GLY A 214 6.48 7.80 14.25
C GLY A 214 7.96 8.24 14.14
N PRO A 215 8.84 7.75 15.03
CA PRO A 215 10.27 8.04 14.98
C PRO A 215 10.98 7.58 13.69
N SER A 216 10.35 6.72 12.90
CA SER A 216 10.84 6.23 11.61
C SER A 216 10.33 7.06 10.42
N PHE A 217 9.76 8.25 10.67
CA PHE A 217 9.16 9.12 9.67
C PHE A 217 8.08 8.43 8.81
N GLN A 218 7.41 7.42 9.38
CA GLN A 218 6.26 6.74 8.78
C GLN A 218 4.98 7.14 9.51
N PRO A 219 3.84 7.25 8.79
CA PRO A 219 2.54 7.43 9.43
C PRO A 219 2.25 6.31 10.43
N ARG A 220 1.69 6.66 11.59
CA ARG A 220 1.31 5.70 12.61
C ARG A 220 0.08 4.91 12.16
N VAL A 221 0.10 3.60 12.39
CA VAL A 221 -1.12 2.80 12.26
C VAL A 221 -2.02 3.08 13.44
N GLU A 222 -3.21 3.60 13.16
CA GLU A 222 -4.20 3.94 14.16
C GLU A 222 -5.25 2.83 14.30
N VAL A 223 -5.44 2.39 15.53
CA VAL A 223 -6.52 1.48 15.93
C VAL A 223 -7.39 2.26 16.90
N GLY A 224 -8.56 2.67 16.42
CA GLY A 224 -9.50 3.51 17.14
C GLY A 224 -10.26 2.77 18.23
N PHE A 225 -11.28 3.44 18.76
CA PHE A 225 -12.17 2.86 19.75
C PHE A 225 -12.81 1.55 19.24
N ALA A 226 -13.00 0.58 20.14
CA ALA A 226 -13.47 -0.77 19.80
C ALA A 226 -12.57 -1.57 18.84
N ASN A 227 -11.31 -1.17 18.70
CA ASN A 227 -10.32 -1.78 17.83
C ASN A 227 -10.72 -1.79 16.34
N ARG A 228 -11.40 -0.72 15.89
CA ARG A 228 -11.56 -0.45 14.46
C ARG A 228 -10.24 0.07 13.90
N VAL A 229 -9.82 -0.43 12.75
CA VAL A 229 -8.63 0.09 12.08
C VAL A 229 -8.98 1.38 11.35
N GLU A 230 -8.29 2.45 11.71
CA GLU A 230 -8.51 3.77 11.12
C GLU A 230 -7.62 3.98 9.89
N VAL A 231 -7.98 3.27 8.82
CA VAL A 231 -7.25 3.28 7.54
C VAL A 231 -7.04 4.70 7.03
N ASP A 232 -5.78 5.01 6.71
CA ASP A 232 -5.30 6.32 6.26
C ASP A 232 -5.52 7.44 7.29
N LEU A 233 -5.21 7.19 8.56
CA LEU A 233 -5.40 8.14 9.66
C LEU A 233 -6.85 8.63 9.70
N SER A 234 -7.81 7.70 9.67
CA SER A 234 -9.25 8.01 9.54
C SER A 234 -9.58 8.87 8.32
N ASN A 235 -9.02 8.56 7.14
CA ASN A 235 -9.17 9.33 5.88
C ASN A 235 -8.52 10.72 5.86
N ARG A 236 -7.67 11.05 6.84
CA ARG A 236 -6.86 12.27 6.80
C ARG A 236 -5.74 12.15 5.77
N ALA A 237 -5.14 10.96 5.64
CA ALA A 237 -4.13 10.67 4.63
C ALA A 237 -4.75 10.37 3.26
N ARG A 238 -4.98 11.40 2.43
CA ARG A 238 -5.66 11.24 1.14
C ARG A 238 -4.67 10.93 0.00
N LEU A 239 -4.26 9.67 -0.08
CA LEU A 239 -3.18 9.23 -0.99
C LEU A 239 -3.58 9.17 -2.48
N ALA A 240 -4.83 8.82 -2.79
CA ALA A 240 -5.26 8.53 -4.16
C ALA A 240 -6.65 9.10 -4.45
N SER A 241 -6.91 9.40 -5.73
CA SER A 241 -8.20 9.84 -6.24
C SER A 241 -8.94 8.72 -7.00
N LEU A 242 -10.25 8.89 -7.21
CA LEU A 242 -11.04 7.97 -8.03
C LEU A 242 -10.53 7.88 -9.48
N GLU A 243 -10.10 9.02 -10.05
CA GLU A 243 -9.62 9.04 -11.44
C GLU A 243 -8.28 8.31 -11.58
N GLN A 244 -7.39 8.40 -10.57
CA GLN A 244 -6.18 7.58 -10.55
C GLN A 244 -6.52 6.09 -10.47
N TYR A 245 -7.42 5.67 -9.58
CA TYR A 245 -7.85 4.28 -9.54
C TYR A 245 -8.48 3.81 -10.85
N ARG A 246 -9.26 4.67 -11.52
CA ARG A 246 -9.83 4.37 -12.83
C ARG A 246 -8.76 4.13 -13.89
N ALA A 247 -7.67 4.89 -13.87
CA ALA A 247 -6.55 4.74 -14.78
C ALA A 247 -5.77 3.43 -14.56
N THR A 248 -5.90 2.80 -13.39
CA THR A 248 -5.18 1.55 -13.07
C THR A 248 -5.80 0.28 -13.65
N VAL A 249 -7.01 0.35 -14.20
CA VAL A 249 -7.74 -0.81 -14.72
C VAL A 249 -8.40 -0.52 -16.06
N ASN A 250 -8.82 -1.56 -16.76
CA ASN A 250 -9.57 -1.37 -17.99
C ASN A 250 -11.00 -0.82 -17.72
N ALA A 251 -11.59 -0.21 -18.75
CA ALA A 251 -12.91 0.44 -18.64
C ALA A 251 -14.04 -0.51 -18.20
N ARG A 252 -13.93 -1.81 -18.48
CA ARG A 252 -14.95 -2.82 -18.14
C ARG A 252 -14.88 -3.21 -16.68
N THR A 253 -13.66 -3.36 -16.14
CA THR A 253 -13.43 -3.54 -14.70
C THR A 253 -13.95 -2.32 -13.93
N TRP A 254 -13.65 -1.12 -14.39
CA TRP A 254 -14.18 0.11 -13.77
C TRP A 254 -15.71 0.17 -13.78
N LYS A 255 -16.34 -0.19 -14.92
CA LYS A 255 -17.80 -0.24 -15.04
C LYS A 255 -18.43 -1.26 -14.08
N ALA A 256 -17.84 -2.44 -13.94
CA ALA A 256 -18.29 -3.44 -12.98
C ALA A 256 -18.18 -2.92 -11.53
N ALA A 257 -17.03 -2.31 -11.17
CA ALA A 257 -16.82 -1.73 -9.85
C ALA A 257 -17.85 -0.65 -9.53
N THR A 258 -18.09 0.27 -10.47
CA THR A 258 -19.05 1.36 -10.32
C THR A 258 -20.46 0.84 -10.10
N LYS A 259 -20.91 -0.14 -10.90
CA LYS A 259 -22.25 -0.73 -10.80
C LYS A 259 -22.50 -1.35 -9.42
N TYR A 260 -21.55 -2.13 -8.90
CA TYR A 260 -21.72 -2.73 -7.58
C TYR A 260 -21.63 -1.70 -6.44
N ALA A 261 -20.73 -0.71 -6.56
CA ALA A 261 -20.63 0.37 -5.58
C ALA A 261 -21.94 1.18 -5.49
N GLU A 262 -22.56 1.51 -6.62
CA GLU A 262 -23.86 2.18 -6.68
C GLU A 262 -24.95 1.34 -6.00
N SER A 263 -25.03 0.06 -6.35
CA SER A 263 -26.00 -0.87 -5.76
C SER A 263 -25.88 -0.98 -4.23
N LEU A 264 -24.66 -1.09 -3.71
CA LEU A 264 -24.41 -1.17 -2.26
C LEU A 264 -24.74 0.16 -1.54
N LYS A 265 -24.43 1.30 -2.16
CA LYS A 265 -24.77 2.62 -1.64
C LYS A 265 -26.27 2.84 -1.53
N GLU A 266 -27.00 2.53 -2.59
CA GLU A 266 -28.47 2.66 -2.63
C GLU A 266 -29.13 1.84 -1.51
N LYS A 267 -28.56 0.65 -1.24
CA LYS A 267 -29.04 -0.27 -0.20
C LYS A 267 -28.49 0.04 1.19
N LYS A 268 -27.51 0.95 1.30
CA LYS A 268 -26.77 1.25 2.54
C LYS A 268 -26.17 -0.01 3.18
N THR A 269 -25.68 -0.93 2.36
CA THR A 269 -25.12 -2.20 2.82
C THR A 269 -23.83 -1.97 3.60
N LYS A 270 -23.77 -2.53 4.80
CA LYS A 270 -22.62 -2.45 5.72
C LYS A 270 -21.80 -3.73 5.69
N ILE A 271 -20.50 -3.58 5.48
CA ILE A 271 -19.55 -4.70 5.40
C ILE A 271 -18.57 -4.61 6.57
N ALA A 272 -18.25 -5.73 7.21
CA ALA A 272 -17.22 -5.79 8.26
C ALA A 272 -16.21 -6.90 8.00
N PHE A 273 -14.94 -6.51 7.88
CA PHE A 273 -13.79 -7.42 7.87
C PHE A 273 -13.21 -7.61 9.27
N PHE A 274 -12.83 -8.85 9.59
CA PHE A 274 -12.08 -9.19 10.79
C PHE A 274 -10.76 -9.87 10.42
N SER A 275 -9.64 -9.35 10.93
CA SER A 275 -8.32 -9.97 10.77
C SER A 275 -7.51 -9.87 12.07
N ALA A 276 -6.37 -10.57 12.14
CA ALA A 276 -5.58 -10.67 13.36
C ALA A 276 -4.73 -9.42 13.68
N THR A 277 -4.29 -8.67 12.67
CA THR A 277 -3.37 -7.53 12.81
C THR A 277 -3.72 -6.39 11.84
N PRO A 278 -3.58 -5.11 12.26
CA PRO A 278 -3.81 -3.95 11.40
C PRO A 278 -2.58 -3.58 10.54
N GLN A 279 -1.43 -4.21 10.78
CA GLN A 279 -0.16 -3.87 10.14
C GLN A 279 0.69 -5.12 9.89
N GLY A 280 1.42 -5.12 8.79
CA GLY A 280 2.34 -6.21 8.42
C GLY A 280 1.63 -7.38 7.76
N GLY A 281 2.39 -8.10 6.92
CA GLY A 281 1.87 -9.21 6.11
C GLY A 281 1.01 -8.76 4.92
N GLY A 282 0.72 -9.71 4.01
CA GLY A 282 -0.03 -9.42 2.78
C GLY A 282 -1.49 -9.01 3.02
N VAL A 283 -2.15 -9.56 4.04
CA VAL A 283 -3.57 -9.27 4.32
C VAL A 283 -3.76 -7.82 4.74
N ALA A 284 -2.97 -7.30 5.68
CA ALA A 284 -3.11 -5.92 6.14
C ALA A 284 -2.89 -4.92 4.99
N LEU A 285 -1.86 -5.14 4.16
CA LEU A 285 -1.58 -4.30 2.99
C LEU A 285 -2.78 -4.24 2.02
N MET A 286 -3.33 -5.41 1.67
CA MET A 286 -4.53 -5.49 0.84
C MET A 286 -5.75 -4.77 1.44
N ARG A 287 -5.91 -4.83 2.78
CA ARG A 287 -7.07 -4.23 3.47
C ARG A 287 -6.98 -2.72 3.54
N HIS A 288 -5.81 -2.14 3.80
CA HIS A 288 -5.62 -0.68 3.73
C HIS A 288 -6.04 -0.13 2.36
N ALA A 289 -5.56 -0.75 1.28
CA ALA A 289 -5.91 -0.35 -0.07
C ALA A 289 -7.40 -0.52 -0.41
N LEU A 290 -7.99 -1.67 -0.04
CA LEU A 290 -9.40 -1.94 -0.30
C LEU A 290 -10.33 -0.97 0.43
N ILE A 291 -10.08 -0.71 1.72
CA ILE A 291 -10.90 0.19 2.53
C ILE A 291 -10.76 1.64 2.02
N ARG A 292 -9.55 2.05 1.61
CA ARG A 292 -9.33 3.34 0.94
C ARG A 292 -10.20 3.48 -0.30
N PHE A 293 -10.17 2.49 -1.19
CA PHE A 293 -10.98 2.52 -2.41
C PHE A 293 -12.48 2.52 -2.11
N PHE A 294 -12.95 1.66 -1.20
CA PHE A 294 -14.36 1.61 -0.79
C PHE A 294 -14.87 2.94 -0.25
N ARG A 295 -14.05 3.64 0.55
CA ARG A 295 -14.38 4.98 1.04
C ARG A 295 -14.54 5.98 -0.10
N LEU A 296 -13.63 5.97 -1.08
CA LEU A 296 -13.70 6.85 -2.24
C LEU A 296 -14.97 6.61 -3.09
N VAL A 297 -15.39 5.36 -3.27
CA VAL A 297 -16.62 5.04 -4.03
C VAL A 297 -17.90 5.13 -3.19
N GLY A 298 -17.78 5.33 -1.88
CA GLY A 298 -18.86 5.50 -0.91
C GLY A 298 -19.48 4.21 -0.37
N VAL A 299 -18.78 3.09 -0.44
CA VAL A 299 -19.22 1.80 0.13
C VAL A 299 -18.93 1.77 1.64
N ASP A 300 -19.94 1.47 2.46
CA ASP A 300 -19.79 1.37 3.92
C ASP A 300 -19.11 0.04 4.30
N CYS A 301 -17.81 0.12 4.53
CA CYS A 301 -17.01 -1.02 4.90
C CYS A 301 -16.05 -0.66 6.04
N THR A 302 -16.05 -1.52 7.05
CA THR A 302 -15.22 -1.37 8.26
C THR A 302 -14.28 -2.56 8.43
N TRP A 303 -13.17 -2.33 9.12
CA TRP A 303 -12.16 -3.35 9.40
C TRP A 303 -11.82 -3.34 10.88
N TRP A 304 -11.86 -4.52 11.50
CA TRP A 304 -11.74 -4.72 12.94
C TRP A 304 -10.64 -5.73 13.25
N VAL A 305 -9.86 -5.44 14.29
CA VAL A 305 -8.76 -6.29 14.75
C VAL A 305 -8.89 -6.53 16.25
N PRO A 306 -8.48 -7.69 16.78
CA PRO A 306 -8.54 -7.95 18.21
C PRO A 306 -7.48 -7.15 18.96
N LYS A 307 -7.67 -6.97 20.26
CA LYS A 307 -6.61 -6.48 21.14
C LYS A 307 -5.44 -7.49 21.10
N PRO A 308 -4.20 -7.04 20.83
CA PRO A 308 -3.08 -7.94 20.69
C PRO A 308 -2.81 -8.73 21.97
N LYS A 309 -2.62 -10.05 21.84
CA LYS A 309 -2.22 -10.95 22.94
C LYS A 309 -1.04 -11.82 22.47
N PRO A 310 0.22 -11.51 22.88
CA PRO A 310 1.42 -12.18 22.37
C PRO A 310 1.41 -13.71 22.47
N GLU A 311 0.81 -14.25 23.53
CA GLU A 311 0.62 -15.70 23.72
C GLU A 311 -0.22 -16.32 22.58
N VAL A 312 -1.32 -15.68 22.20
CA VAL A 312 -2.21 -16.16 21.13
C VAL A 312 -1.54 -16.08 19.76
N PHE A 313 -0.76 -15.02 19.49
CA PHE A 313 0.00 -14.91 18.24
C PHE A 313 1.03 -16.02 18.09
N ARG A 314 1.68 -16.46 19.18
CA ARG A 314 2.58 -17.62 19.14
C ARG A 314 1.84 -18.90 18.77
N ILE A 315 0.70 -19.17 19.41
CA ILE A 315 -0.12 -20.36 19.14
C ILE A 315 -0.62 -20.36 17.68
N THR A 316 -1.15 -19.23 17.21
CA THR A 316 -1.69 -19.11 15.85
C THR A 316 -0.60 -19.19 14.77
N LYS A 317 0.62 -18.69 15.03
CA LYS A 317 1.78 -18.90 14.14
C LYS A 317 2.21 -20.37 14.08
N THR A 318 2.24 -21.07 15.21
CA THR A 318 2.47 -22.52 15.23
C THR A 318 1.40 -23.26 14.41
N ASN A 319 0.13 -22.90 14.59
CA ASN A 319 -0.97 -23.49 13.80
C ASN A 319 -0.82 -23.20 12.29
N HIS A 320 -0.44 -21.98 11.92
CA HIS A 320 -0.14 -21.63 10.53
C HIS A 320 0.95 -22.54 9.95
N ASN A 321 2.05 -22.72 10.69
CA ASN A 321 3.15 -23.59 10.29
C ASN A 321 2.73 -25.08 10.19
N ILE A 322 1.85 -25.53 11.08
CA ILE A 322 1.25 -26.88 11.03
C ILE A 322 0.38 -27.05 9.78
N LEU A 323 -0.46 -26.07 9.45
CA LEU A 323 -1.36 -26.12 8.29
C LEU A 323 -0.60 -26.16 6.96
N GLN A 324 0.55 -25.50 6.91
CA GLN A 324 1.47 -25.52 5.77
C GLN A 324 2.46 -26.69 5.77
N ALA A 325 2.41 -27.56 6.79
CA ALA A 325 3.30 -28.71 7.01
C ALA A 325 4.79 -28.34 7.15
N VAL A 326 5.10 -27.14 7.65
CA VAL A 326 6.48 -26.65 7.92
C VAL A 326 6.84 -26.69 9.40
N ALA A 327 5.88 -27.00 10.28
CA ALA A 327 6.09 -27.23 11.71
C ALA A 327 6.77 -28.58 12.00
N LYS A 328 7.26 -28.76 13.24
CA LYS A 328 7.86 -30.03 13.66
C LYS A 328 6.80 -31.16 13.69
N PRO A 329 7.18 -32.41 13.39
CA PRO A 329 6.22 -33.53 13.28
C PRO A 329 5.44 -33.86 14.56
N ASP A 330 5.94 -33.44 15.73
CA ASP A 330 5.38 -33.66 17.07
C ASP A 330 4.56 -32.47 17.60
N GLU A 331 4.67 -31.29 16.97
CA GLU A 331 3.88 -30.13 17.36
C GLU A 331 2.39 -30.37 17.09
N ARG A 332 1.55 -30.12 18.10
CA ARG A 332 0.10 -30.30 18.05
C ARG A 332 -0.58 -29.12 18.75
N LEU A 333 -1.80 -28.81 18.32
CA LEU A 333 -2.67 -27.85 18.98
C LEU A 333 -3.39 -28.52 20.16
N SER A 334 -3.03 -28.15 21.39
CA SER A 334 -3.63 -28.69 22.62
C SER A 334 -5.01 -28.10 22.92
N GLU A 335 -5.82 -28.78 23.74
CA GLU A 335 -7.14 -28.26 24.16
C GLU A 335 -7.03 -26.95 24.95
N GLU A 336 -5.99 -26.78 25.77
CA GLU A 336 -5.69 -25.54 26.50
C GLU A 336 -5.39 -24.38 25.55
N GLN A 337 -4.60 -24.64 24.50
CA GLN A 337 -4.33 -23.64 23.46
C GLN A 337 -5.58 -23.28 22.67
N GLN A 338 -6.44 -24.26 22.36
CA GLN A 338 -7.74 -24.01 21.73
C GLN A 338 -8.64 -23.14 22.62
N ALA A 339 -8.71 -23.42 23.93
CA ALA A 339 -9.44 -22.61 24.89
C ALA A 339 -8.89 -21.19 24.96
N THR A 340 -7.56 -21.03 24.98
CA THR A 340 -6.90 -19.72 25.00
C THR A 340 -7.27 -18.86 23.79
N ILE A 341 -7.36 -19.45 22.58
CA ILE A 341 -7.81 -18.74 21.39
C ILE A 341 -9.30 -18.38 21.50
N ARG A 342 -10.16 -19.34 21.87
CA ARG A 342 -11.60 -19.10 22.03
C ARG A 342 -11.90 -17.98 23.01
N ASP A 343 -11.32 -18.03 24.20
CA ASP A 343 -11.52 -17.03 25.26
C ASP A 343 -11.05 -15.65 24.82
N TRP A 344 -9.97 -15.58 24.05
CA TRP A 344 -9.48 -14.33 23.48
C TRP A 344 -10.44 -13.76 22.43
N VAL A 345 -10.94 -14.57 21.50
CA VAL A 345 -11.91 -14.12 20.49
C VAL A 345 -13.21 -13.67 21.17
N GLN A 346 -13.74 -14.49 22.08
CA GLN A 346 -14.97 -14.20 22.81
C GLN A 346 -14.84 -12.91 23.64
N GLY A 347 -13.76 -12.76 24.41
CA GLY A 347 -13.53 -11.57 25.22
C GLY A 347 -13.36 -10.30 24.39
N ASN A 348 -12.80 -10.39 23.18
CA ASN A 348 -12.77 -9.25 22.25
C ASN A 348 -14.15 -8.94 21.69
N ALA A 349 -14.92 -9.96 21.29
CA ALA A 349 -16.27 -9.78 20.75
C ALA A 349 -17.20 -9.12 21.78
N GLU A 350 -17.28 -9.67 22.99
CA GLU A 350 -18.12 -9.13 24.08
C GLU A 350 -17.72 -7.71 24.46
N ARG A 351 -16.42 -7.47 24.60
CA ARG A 351 -15.93 -6.16 25.03
C ARG A 351 -16.09 -5.11 23.94
N PHE A 352 -15.81 -5.43 22.67
CA PHE A 352 -15.62 -4.43 21.61
C PHE A 352 -16.63 -4.49 20.47
N TRP A 353 -17.11 -5.67 20.08
CA TRP A 353 -17.82 -5.83 18.80
C TRP A 353 -19.31 -6.15 18.92
N LEU A 354 -19.77 -6.61 20.09
CA LEU A 354 -21.16 -6.92 20.42
C LEU A 354 -21.89 -5.78 21.15
N ARG A 355 -21.19 -4.69 21.46
CA ARG A 355 -21.78 -3.47 22.03
C ARG A 355 -22.69 -2.77 21.00
N GLU A 356 -23.52 -1.85 21.48
CA GLU A 356 -24.32 -0.97 20.59
C GLU A 356 -23.43 -0.26 19.56
N GLY A 357 -23.84 -0.28 18.28
CA GLY A 357 -23.05 0.21 17.16
C GLY A 357 -21.88 -0.69 16.72
N GLY A 358 -21.68 -1.84 17.38
CA GLY A 358 -20.65 -2.81 17.04
C GLY A 358 -21.01 -3.67 15.82
N PRO A 359 -20.01 -4.11 15.04
CA PRO A 359 -20.22 -4.81 13.77
C PRO A 359 -20.91 -6.18 13.93
N LEU A 360 -20.76 -6.85 15.07
CA LEU A 360 -21.31 -8.19 15.30
C LEU A 360 -22.75 -8.18 15.85
N THR A 361 -23.29 -7.01 16.22
CA THR A 361 -24.70 -6.89 16.56
C THR A 361 -25.60 -7.30 15.38
N PRO A 362 -26.87 -7.68 15.60
CA PRO A 362 -27.79 -8.02 14.50
C PRO A 362 -27.88 -6.88 13.49
N ALA A 363 -28.02 -7.20 12.19
CA ALA A 363 -28.09 -6.17 11.14
C ALA A 363 -29.27 -5.21 11.37
N SER A 364 -30.39 -5.74 11.88
CA SER A 364 -31.58 -4.97 12.30
C SER A 364 -31.32 -3.94 13.42
N LYS A 365 -30.21 -4.07 14.17
CA LYS A 365 -29.77 -3.15 15.22
C LYS A 365 -28.57 -2.29 14.81
N GLY A 366 -28.29 -2.23 13.51
CA GLY A 366 -27.23 -1.39 12.94
C GLY A 366 -25.86 -2.06 12.81
N GLY A 367 -25.74 -3.36 13.13
CA GLY A 367 -24.55 -4.17 12.83
C GLY A 367 -24.32 -4.35 11.33
N ALA A 368 -23.25 -5.06 10.97
CA ALA A 368 -22.93 -5.27 9.55
C ALA A 368 -23.87 -6.29 8.91
N ASP A 369 -24.24 -6.04 7.64
CA ASP A 369 -25.06 -6.93 6.82
C ASP A 369 -24.26 -8.15 6.33
N VAL A 370 -22.95 -7.98 6.13
CA VAL A 370 -22.05 -9.06 5.68
C VAL A 370 -20.79 -9.06 6.52
N ILE A 371 -20.47 -10.22 7.10
CA ILE A 371 -19.26 -10.44 7.90
C ILE A 371 -18.24 -11.22 7.08
N ILE A 372 -16.99 -10.75 7.07
CA ILE A 372 -15.86 -11.48 6.50
C ILE A 372 -14.82 -11.74 7.58
N VAL A 373 -14.41 -13.00 7.70
CA VAL A 373 -13.35 -13.44 8.61
C VAL A 373 -12.14 -13.87 7.79
N ASP A 374 -11.04 -13.13 7.92
CA ASP A 374 -9.76 -13.42 7.29
C ASP A 374 -8.93 -14.36 8.15
N ASP A 375 -8.44 -15.43 7.51
CA ASP A 375 -7.49 -16.42 8.01
C ASP A 375 -7.90 -17.20 9.29
N PRO A 376 -7.17 -18.27 9.65
CA PRO A 376 -7.56 -19.19 10.73
C PRO A 376 -7.33 -18.70 12.16
N GLN A 377 -6.92 -17.44 12.40
CA GLN A 377 -6.56 -16.97 13.74
C GLN A 377 -7.80 -16.75 14.63
N MET A 378 -8.95 -16.40 14.03
CA MET A 378 -10.17 -16.07 14.77
C MET A 378 -11.43 -16.78 14.21
N PRO A 379 -11.42 -18.11 14.08
CA PRO A 379 -12.49 -18.85 13.43
C PRO A 379 -13.84 -18.70 14.18
N ASN A 380 -13.80 -18.51 15.50
CA ASN A 380 -14.99 -18.40 16.35
C ASN A 380 -15.81 -17.12 16.12
N ILE A 381 -15.28 -16.12 15.40
CA ILE A 381 -16.10 -14.97 14.98
C ILE A 381 -17.28 -15.43 14.12
N ILE A 382 -17.11 -16.51 13.35
CA ILE A 382 -18.19 -17.09 12.52
C ILE A 382 -19.34 -17.57 13.41
N ASP A 383 -19.04 -18.32 14.47
CA ASP A 383 -20.03 -18.84 15.41
C ASP A 383 -20.77 -17.69 16.10
N ILE A 384 -20.01 -16.72 16.66
CA ILE A 384 -20.57 -15.54 17.31
C ILE A 384 -21.47 -14.76 16.35
N ALA A 385 -21.04 -14.58 15.09
CA ALA A 385 -21.82 -13.84 14.10
C ALA A 385 -23.15 -14.52 13.80
N LYS A 386 -23.17 -15.85 13.69
CA LYS A 386 -24.37 -16.67 13.43
C LYS A 386 -25.27 -16.81 14.67
N GLU A 387 -24.71 -16.79 15.88
CA GLU A 387 -25.49 -16.78 17.11
C GLU A 387 -26.27 -15.47 17.29
N GLN A 388 -25.67 -14.34 16.93
CA GLN A 388 -26.33 -13.03 17.00
C GLN A 388 -27.37 -12.83 15.89
N ASP A 389 -27.08 -13.33 14.69
CA ASP A 389 -27.93 -13.17 13.52
C ASP A 389 -27.79 -14.40 12.60
N PRO A 390 -28.66 -15.42 12.75
CA PRO A 390 -28.51 -16.70 12.04
C PRO A 390 -28.55 -16.58 10.51
N ASP A 391 -29.33 -15.64 10.01
CA ASP A 391 -29.54 -15.42 8.57
C ASP A 391 -28.48 -14.49 7.95
N ARG A 392 -27.64 -13.85 8.78
CA ARG A 392 -26.58 -12.97 8.31
C ARG A 392 -25.52 -13.73 7.50
N PRO A 393 -25.18 -13.27 6.28
CA PRO A 393 -24.07 -13.82 5.52
C PRO A 393 -22.72 -13.68 6.24
N VAL A 394 -22.01 -14.80 6.34
CA VAL A 394 -20.63 -14.88 6.87
C VAL A 394 -19.72 -15.58 5.85
N ILE A 395 -18.66 -14.89 5.45
CA ILE A 395 -17.67 -15.40 4.50
C ILE A 395 -16.37 -15.70 5.26
N PHE A 396 -15.83 -16.90 5.08
CA PHE A 396 -14.48 -17.23 5.53
C PHE A 396 -13.49 -17.11 4.37
N ARG A 397 -12.41 -16.36 4.58
CA ARG A 397 -11.35 -16.16 3.58
C ARG A 397 -10.03 -16.72 4.07
N SER A 398 -9.53 -17.76 3.41
CA SER A 398 -8.21 -18.34 3.64
C SER A 398 -7.17 -17.76 2.68
N HIS A 399 -6.14 -17.12 3.22
CA HIS A 399 -4.97 -16.63 2.45
C HIS A 399 -3.75 -17.55 2.58
N ILE A 400 -3.86 -18.65 3.33
CA ILE A 400 -2.76 -19.59 3.53
C ILE A 400 -2.91 -20.84 2.67
N GLN A 401 -1.78 -21.49 2.40
CA GLN A 401 -1.75 -22.86 1.88
C GLN A 401 -2.15 -23.83 2.99
N ILE A 402 -3.36 -24.39 2.92
CA ILE A 402 -3.76 -25.51 3.75
C ILE A 402 -3.40 -26.79 2.99
N ARG A 403 -2.52 -27.64 3.54
CA ARG A 403 -2.18 -28.92 2.92
C ARG A 403 -3.36 -29.87 3.00
N ALA A 404 -4.23 -29.85 1.98
CA ALA A 404 -5.47 -30.63 1.94
C ALA A 404 -5.20 -32.14 2.13
N ASP A 405 -4.14 -32.65 1.50
CA ASP A 405 -3.70 -34.04 1.61
C ASP A 405 -3.40 -34.49 3.05
N LEU A 406 -2.93 -33.56 3.90
CA LEU A 406 -2.69 -33.82 5.32
C LEU A 406 -3.89 -33.45 6.19
N ALA A 407 -4.58 -32.36 5.87
CA ALA A 407 -5.77 -31.90 6.58
C ALA A 407 -6.89 -32.95 6.59
N ASP A 408 -6.97 -33.74 5.52
CA ASP A 408 -7.97 -34.79 5.33
C ASP A 408 -7.73 -36.04 6.20
N ASP A 409 -6.55 -36.18 6.83
CA ASP A 409 -6.23 -37.24 7.80
C ASP A 409 -6.14 -36.66 9.22
N PRO A 410 -7.15 -36.91 10.09
CA PRO A 410 -7.19 -36.41 11.47
C PRO A 410 -6.01 -36.85 12.35
N LYS A 411 -5.25 -37.88 11.96
CA LYS A 411 -4.08 -38.35 12.71
C LYS A 411 -2.86 -37.45 12.51
N THR A 412 -2.84 -36.68 11.43
CA THR A 412 -1.76 -35.75 11.17
C THR A 412 -1.92 -34.50 12.05
N PRO A 413 -0.83 -33.80 12.38
CA PRO A 413 -0.93 -32.51 13.05
C PRO A 413 -1.83 -31.52 12.30
N THR A 414 -1.70 -31.49 10.97
CA THR A 414 -2.51 -30.65 10.09
C THR A 414 -4.00 -30.99 10.19
N GLY A 415 -4.37 -32.27 10.16
CA GLY A 415 -5.75 -32.72 10.31
C GLY A 415 -6.33 -32.42 11.70
N GLY A 416 -5.52 -32.48 12.75
CA GLY A 416 -5.93 -32.06 14.09
C GLY A 416 -6.29 -30.57 14.17
N VAL A 417 -5.43 -29.70 13.64
CA VAL A 417 -5.69 -28.24 13.58
C VAL A 417 -6.88 -27.94 12.68
N TRP A 418 -6.95 -28.55 11.49
CA TRP A 418 -8.06 -28.39 10.56
C TRP A 418 -9.39 -28.82 11.17
N SER A 419 -9.43 -29.97 11.87
CA SER A 419 -10.64 -30.48 12.52
C SER A 419 -11.17 -29.49 13.56
N TRP A 420 -10.30 -28.82 14.31
CA TRP A 420 -10.70 -27.77 15.24
C TRP A 420 -11.22 -26.52 14.51
N LEU A 421 -10.51 -26.03 13.50
CA LEU A 421 -10.93 -24.87 12.70
C LEU A 421 -12.29 -25.11 12.03
N TRP A 422 -12.48 -26.30 11.46
CA TRP A 422 -13.67 -26.67 10.71
C TRP A 422 -14.94 -26.69 11.56
N GLN A 423 -14.83 -26.84 12.89
CA GLN A 423 -15.97 -26.75 13.81
C GLN A 423 -16.74 -25.44 13.66
N SER A 424 -16.02 -24.33 13.46
CA SER A 424 -16.59 -23.01 13.23
C SER A 424 -16.73 -22.70 11.75
N VAL A 425 -15.70 -22.98 10.94
CA VAL A 425 -15.66 -22.59 9.52
C VAL A 425 -16.80 -23.20 8.70
N ARG A 426 -17.27 -24.40 9.05
CA ARG A 426 -18.41 -25.05 8.38
C ARG A 426 -19.72 -24.23 8.43
N HIS A 427 -19.86 -23.35 9.41
CA HIS A 427 -21.03 -22.47 9.58
C HIS A 427 -20.99 -21.23 8.67
N SER A 428 -19.86 -20.96 8.00
CA SER A 428 -19.80 -19.92 6.97
C SER A 428 -20.69 -20.27 5.76
N ASP A 429 -21.20 -19.23 5.10
CA ASP A 429 -22.01 -19.36 3.89
C ASP A 429 -21.12 -19.60 2.66
N LEU A 430 -19.93 -18.99 2.64
CA LEU A 430 -18.92 -19.16 1.60
C LEU A 430 -17.52 -19.39 2.18
N PHE A 431 -16.77 -20.26 1.51
CA PHE A 431 -15.35 -20.50 1.76
C PHE A 431 -14.56 -20.00 0.56
N LEU A 432 -13.75 -18.95 0.77
CA LEU A 432 -12.90 -18.38 -0.27
C LEU A 432 -11.45 -18.80 -0.07
N ALA A 433 -10.86 -19.41 -1.09
CA ALA A 433 -9.44 -19.81 -1.09
C ALA A 433 -8.64 -19.06 -2.17
N HIS A 434 -7.32 -19.07 -2.04
CA HIS A 434 -6.47 -18.80 -3.20
C HIS A 434 -6.78 -19.79 -4.32
N PRO A 435 -6.61 -19.39 -5.59
CA PRO A 435 -6.94 -20.18 -6.78
C PRO A 435 -6.00 -21.38 -7.00
N VAL A 436 -5.93 -22.28 -6.02
CA VAL A 436 -5.15 -23.51 -6.05
C VAL A 436 -6.00 -24.59 -5.37
N SER A 437 -6.48 -25.55 -6.15
CA SER A 437 -7.39 -26.59 -5.65
C SER A 437 -6.80 -27.44 -4.52
N ALA A 438 -5.47 -27.66 -4.54
CA ALA A 438 -4.73 -28.38 -3.51
C ALA A 438 -4.77 -27.71 -2.12
N PHE A 439 -5.27 -26.48 -2.00
CA PHE A 439 -5.39 -25.76 -0.73
C PHE A 439 -6.74 -25.97 -0.04
N VAL A 440 -7.63 -26.76 -0.64
CA VAL A 440 -9.00 -26.93 -0.16
C VAL A 440 -9.19 -28.35 0.36
N PRO A 441 -9.33 -28.54 1.69
CA PRO A 441 -9.65 -29.84 2.28
C PRO A 441 -11.00 -30.39 1.79
N LYS A 442 -11.16 -31.72 1.77
CA LYS A 442 -12.35 -32.40 1.21
C LYS A 442 -13.66 -32.08 1.93
N ASP A 443 -13.58 -31.64 3.19
CA ASP A 443 -14.74 -31.30 4.01
C ASP A 443 -15.46 -30.04 3.51
N VAL A 444 -14.76 -29.18 2.76
CA VAL A 444 -15.32 -27.94 2.22
C VAL A 444 -16.32 -28.28 1.11
N ASP A 445 -17.61 -28.02 1.35
CA ASP A 445 -18.65 -28.21 0.35
C ASP A 445 -18.36 -27.37 -0.90
N ARG A 446 -18.21 -28.04 -2.04
CA ARG A 446 -17.96 -27.40 -3.34
C ARG A 446 -19.00 -26.33 -3.65
N LYS A 447 -20.26 -26.49 -3.22
CA LYS A 447 -21.31 -25.48 -3.42
C LYS A 447 -20.99 -24.14 -2.77
N LYS A 448 -20.27 -24.15 -1.65
CA LYS A 448 -19.85 -22.95 -0.90
C LYS A 448 -18.46 -22.43 -1.29
N LEU A 449 -17.67 -23.26 -1.98
CA LEU A 449 -16.29 -22.96 -2.36
C LEU A 449 -16.22 -21.98 -3.52
N ALA A 450 -15.37 -20.95 -3.39
CA ALA A 450 -14.98 -20.07 -4.48
C ALA A 450 -13.49 -19.68 -4.42
N TYR A 451 -12.95 -19.21 -5.54
CA TYR A 451 -11.56 -18.80 -5.67
C TYR A 451 -11.39 -17.30 -5.90
N MET A 452 -10.33 -16.75 -5.30
CA MET A 452 -9.93 -15.35 -5.47
C MET A 452 -8.43 -15.18 -5.19
N PRO A 453 -7.66 -14.47 -6.03
CA PRO A 453 -6.22 -14.26 -5.84
C PRO A 453 -5.92 -13.33 -4.65
N ALA A 454 -4.65 -13.23 -4.25
CA ALA A 454 -4.19 -12.07 -3.46
C ALA A 454 -3.98 -10.88 -4.38
N THR A 455 -3.98 -9.67 -3.83
CA THR A 455 -3.86 -8.44 -4.61
C THR A 455 -2.83 -7.48 -4.00
N THR A 456 -2.46 -6.46 -4.75
CA THR A 456 -1.63 -5.33 -4.30
C THR A 456 -2.25 -4.03 -4.82
N ASP A 457 -1.75 -2.88 -4.39
CA ASP A 457 -2.27 -1.57 -4.81
C ASP A 457 -1.23 -0.85 -5.65
N TRP A 458 -1.62 -0.40 -6.84
CA TRP A 458 -0.71 0.27 -7.78
C TRP A 458 -0.36 1.71 -7.37
N LEU A 459 -1.07 2.28 -6.39
CA LEU A 459 -0.95 3.67 -5.98
C LEU A 459 -0.35 3.80 -4.57
N ASP A 460 0.01 2.70 -3.91
CA ASP A 460 0.64 2.71 -2.59
C ASP A 460 2.15 2.89 -2.66
N GLY A 461 2.82 2.89 -1.51
CA GLY A 461 4.26 3.10 -1.42
C GLY A 461 5.09 1.98 -2.06
N LEU A 462 4.51 0.77 -2.20
CA LEU A 462 5.17 -0.39 -2.80
C LEU A 462 5.18 -0.30 -4.33
N ASN A 463 4.16 0.34 -4.92
CA ASN A 463 3.97 0.25 -6.37
C ASN A 463 3.86 1.54 -7.16
N LYS A 464 3.54 2.67 -6.53
CA LYS A 464 3.46 3.93 -7.25
C LYS A 464 4.78 4.24 -7.95
N GLU A 465 4.70 4.96 -9.07
CA GLU A 465 5.90 5.48 -9.72
C GLU A 465 6.62 6.45 -8.78
N LEU A 466 7.95 6.34 -8.74
CA LEU A 466 8.83 7.21 -7.98
C LEU A 466 9.64 8.03 -8.98
N ARG A 467 9.82 9.33 -8.70
CA ARG A 467 10.72 10.17 -9.51
C ARG A 467 12.16 9.75 -9.24
N ASP A 468 13.05 10.07 -10.16
CA ASP A 468 14.50 9.86 -9.98
C ASP A 468 15.01 10.43 -8.64
N PHE A 469 14.54 11.62 -8.24
CA PHE A 469 14.90 12.23 -6.95
C PHE A 469 14.57 11.34 -5.75
N ASP A 470 13.40 10.69 -5.76
CA ASP A 470 12.94 9.83 -4.67
C ASP A 470 13.64 8.46 -4.72
N LEU A 471 13.87 7.90 -5.92
CA LEU A 471 14.66 6.68 -6.10
C LEU A 471 16.09 6.84 -5.59
N GLU A 472 16.71 7.99 -5.87
CA GLU A 472 18.06 8.32 -5.38
C GLU A 472 18.10 8.43 -3.85
N TYR A 473 17.10 9.05 -3.25
CA TYR A 473 16.95 9.12 -1.80
C TYR A 473 16.84 7.73 -1.17
N TYR A 474 15.92 6.90 -1.64
CA TYR A 474 15.71 5.57 -1.08
C TYR A 474 16.86 4.60 -1.35
N GLN A 475 17.56 4.75 -2.48
CA GLN A 475 18.79 4.02 -2.76
C GLN A 475 19.90 4.41 -1.77
N HIS A 476 19.99 5.70 -1.42
CA HIS A 476 20.91 6.17 -0.38
C HIS A 476 20.56 5.57 0.98
N GLU A 477 19.29 5.65 1.39
CA GLU A 477 18.81 5.11 2.66
C GLU A 477 19.06 3.61 2.78
N PHE A 478 18.81 2.85 1.72
CA PHE A 478 19.15 1.43 1.68
C PHE A 478 20.64 1.18 1.91
N ASN A 479 21.53 1.91 1.22
CA ASN A 479 22.97 1.78 1.39
C ASN A 479 23.45 2.23 2.77
N THR A 480 22.84 3.26 3.35
CA THR A 480 23.08 3.68 4.73
C THR A 480 22.72 2.57 5.71
N GLU A 481 21.59 1.91 5.51
CA GLU A 481 21.16 0.77 6.33
C GLU A 481 22.11 -0.43 6.16
N CYS A 482 22.58 -0.71 4.94
CA CYS A 482 23.63 -1.70 4.70
C CYS A 482 24.89 -1.38 5.51
N LEU A 483 25.38 -0.14 5.46
CA LEU A 483 26.57 0.29 6.21
C LEU A 483 26.37 0.18 7.73
N ARG A 484 25.19 0.56 8.23
CA ARG A 484 24.83 0.46 9.65
C ARG A 484 24.88 -0.98 10.14
N GLN A 485 24.46 -1.93 9.31
CA GLN A 485 24.51 -3.37 9.57
C GLN A 485 25.84 -4.02 9.16
N ARG A 486 26.82 -3.26 8.67
CA ARG A 486 28.12 -3.74 8.12
C ARG A 486 27.97 -4.74 6.97
N MET A 487 26.91 -4.59 6.20
CA MET A 487 26.66 -5.32 4.97
C MET A 487 27.31 -4.66 3.76
N VAL A 488 27.48 -5.45 2.70
CA VAL A 488 27.91 -4.95 1.39
C VAL A 488 26.86 -3.96 0.89
N THR A 489 27.28 -2.81 0.37
CA THR A 489 26.38 -1.82 -0.24
C THR A 489 26.06 -2.18 -1.68
N LEU A 490 24.88 -1.78 -2.14
CA LEU A 490 24.45 -1.93 -3.51
C LEU A 490 25.08 -0.83 -4.39
N GLN A 491 25.81 -1.25 -5.41
CA GLN A 491 26.57 -0.41 -6.35
C GLN A 491 25.74 -0.11 -7.60
N TYR A 492 24.46 0.20 -7.44
CA TYR A 492 23.60 0.64 -8.53
C TYR A 492 23.84 2.15 -8.78
N PRO A 493 23.97 2.61 -10.04
CA PRO A 493 23.71 1.91 -11.30
C PRO A 493 24.96 1.32 -11.97
N GLU A 494 26.16 1.42 -11.37
CA GLU A 494 27.38 0.87 -11.96
C GLU A 494 27.29 -0.64 -12.20
N ARG A 495 26.57 -1.33 -11.32
CA ARG A 495 26.29 -2.76 -11.39
C ARG A 495 24.79 -2.97 -11.36
N ASP A 496 24.30 -3.67 -12.37
CA ASP A 496 22.97 -4.28 -12.33
C ASP A 496 22.83 -5.19 -11.10
N TYR A 497 21.60 -5.52 -10.72
CA TYR A 497 21.37 -6.49 -9.67
C TYR A 497 20.15 -7.36 -9.90
N ILE A 498 20.20 -8.53 -9.27
CA ILE A 498 19.13 -9.50 -9.15
C ILE A 498 18.52 -9.31 -7.77
N VAL A 499 17.20 -9.33 -7.65
CA VAL A 499 16.52 -9.11 -6.36
C VAL A 499 15.59 -10.26 -6.01
N GLN A 500 15.56 -10.68 -4.75
CA GLN A 500 14.42 -11.38 -4.16
C GLN A 500 13.89 -10.54 -3.00
N ILE A 501 12.67 -10.02 -3.15
CA ILE A 501 11.96 -9.33 -2.07
C ILE A 501 11.05 -10.33 -1.37
N ALA A 502 11.44 -10.80 -0.19
CA ALA A 502 10.65 -11.76 0.57
C ALA A 502 10.96 -11.65 2.07
N ARG A 503 10.02 -12.11 2.89
CA ARG A 503 10.29 -12.33 4.31
C ARG A 503 11.41 -13.36 4.48
N PHE A 504 12.14 -13.26 5.58
CA PHE A 504 13.16 -14.25 5.97
C PHE A 504 12.47 -15.48 6.59
N ASP A 505 11.74 -16.21 5.76
CA ASP A 505 10.98 -17.40 6.16
C ASP A 505 11.54 -18.63 5.42
N PRO A 506 11.63 -19.81 6.06
CA PRO A 506 12.18 -21.01 5.43
C PRO A 506 11.48 -21.42 4.12
N SER A 507 10.21 -21.05 3.94
CA SER A 507 9.45 -21.34 2.73
C SER A 507 9.87 -20.49 1.52
N LYS A 508 10.62 -19.40 1.71
CA LYS A 508 10.95 -18.44 0.64
C LYS A 508 12.15 -18.83 -0.24
N GLY A 509 12.74 -20.01 0.00
CA GLY A 509 13.79 -20.59 -0.86
C GLY A 509 15.07 -19.76 -0.92
N ILE A 510 15.40 -19.02 0.14
CA ILE A 510 16.64 -18.23 0.23
C ILE A 510 17.91 -19.07 -0.03
N PRO A 511 18.02 -20.33 0.44
CA PRO A 511 19.16 -21.18 0.08
C PRO A 511 19.27 -21.44 -1.43
N ASP A 512 18.14 -21.65 -2.11
CA ASP A 512 18.11 -21.86 -3.56
C ASP A 512 18.50 -20.60 -4.32
N VAL A 513 18.17 -19.41 -3.80
CA VAL A 513 18.62 -18.13 -4.36
C VAL A 513 20.14 -18.01 -4.31
N LEU A 514 20.74 -18.33 -3.16
CA LEU A 514 22.21 -18.30 -3.01
C LEU A 514 22.88 -19.32 -3.93
N ALA A 515 22.38 -20.55 -3.98
CA ALA A 515 22.89 -21.60 -4.87
C ALA A 515 22.80 -21.19 -6.34
N SER A 516 21.65 -20.63 -6.76
CA SER A 516 21.41 -20.18 -8.14
C SER A 516 22.36 -19.06 -8.54
N TYR A 517 22.54 -18.06 -7.68
CA TYR A 517 23.44 -16.94 -7.94
C TYR A 517 24.91 -17.40 -7.94
N ALA A 518 25.30 -18.30 -7.04
CA ALA A 518 26.63 -18.87 -7.02
C ALA A 518 26.92 -19.64 -8.31
N GLU A 519 26.00 -20.48 -8.76
CA GLU A 519 26.13 -21.20 -10.03
C GLU A 519 26.21 -20.23 -11.20
N PHE A 520 25.31 -19.24 -11.29
CA PHE A 520 25.36 -18.19 -12.30
C PHE A 520 26.73 -17.47 -12.32
N ARG A 521 27.29 -17.13 -11.15
CA ARG A 521 28.60 -16.47 -11.09
C ARG A 521 29.75 -17.37 -11.56
N ARG A 522 29.65 -18.68 -11.33
CA ARG A 522 30.71 -19.67 -11.60
C ARG A 522 30.67 -20.24 -13.02
N THR A 523 29.50 -20.37 -13.62
CA THR A 523 29.30 -21.14 -14.87
C THR A 523 28.77 -20.32 -16.05
N SER A 524 28.17 -19.15 -15.79
CA SER A 524 27.50 -18.39 -16.85
C SER A 524 28.47 -17.80 -17.87
N SER A 525 28.00 -17.71 -19.12
CA SER A 525 28.76 -17.09 -20.20
C SER A 525 28.89 -15.58 -20.00
N PHE A 526 27.89 -14.94 -19.39
CA PHE A 526 27.92 -13.52 -19.04
C PHE A 526 29.05 -13.18 -18.05
N CYS A 527 29.26 -14.03 -17.04
CA CYS A 527 30.22 -13.78 -15.97
C CYS A 527 31.64 -14.27 -16.27
N SER A 528 31.81 -15.16 -17.25
CA SER A 528 33.09 -15.76 -17.57
C SER A 528 34.15 -14.70 -17.92
N GLY A 529 35.29 -14.74 -17.21
CA GLY A 529 36.39 -13.80 -17.39
C GLY A 529 36.19 -12.40 -16.80
N LYS A 530 35.03 -12.11 -16.19
CA LYS A 530 34.73 -10.81 -15.56
C LYS A 530 35.10 -10.78 -14.09
N SER A 531 35.60 -9.63 -13.64
CA SER A 531 35.81 -9.36 -12.21
C SER A 531 34.47 -9.21 -11.47
N LYS A 532 34.51 -9.19 -10.13
CA LYS A 532 33.30 -8.97 -9.33
C LYS A 532 32.60 -7.65 -9.68
N ASP A 533 33.35 -6.62 -10.03
CA ASP A 533 32.84 -5.26 -10.26
C ASP A 533 32.17 -5.13 -11.63
N GLU A 534 32.38 -6.08 -12.54
CA GLU A 534 31.76 -6.16 -13.87
C GLU A 534 30.56 -7.13 -13.92
N THR A 535 30.14 -7.64 -12.76
CA THR A 535 29.07 -8.64 -12.63
C THR A 535 27.97 -8.15 -11.71
N PRO A 536 26.71 -8.55 -11.95
CA PRO A 536 25.59 -8.03 -11.17
C PRO A 536 25.65 -8.47 -9.72
N GLN A 537 25.07 -7.68 -8.82
CA GLN A 537 24.89 -8.05 -7.42
C GLN A 537 23.62 -8.89 -7.22
N LEU A 538 23.54 -9.56 -6.07
CA LEU A 538 22.32 -10.18 -5.58
C LEU A 538 21.83 -9.41 -4.35
N VAL A 539 20.55 -9.08 -4.30
CA VAL A 539 19.89 -8.45 -3.16
C VAL A 539 18.81 -9.39 -2.64
N ILE A 540 18.90 -9.77 -1.37
CA ILE A 540 17.85 -10.50 -0.64
C ILE A 540 17.35 -9.56 0.45
N ALA A 541 16.16 -9.02 0.26
CA ALA A 541 15.61 -8.01 1.16
C ALA A 541 14.16 -8.29 1.53
N GLY A 542 13.74 -7.82 2.70
CA GLY A 542 12.34 -7.88 3.10
C GLY A 542 12.10 -7.22 4.44
N HIS A 543 10.86 -6.83 4.69
CA HIS A 543 10.49 -6.25 5.97
C HIS A 543 10.59 -7.28 7.10
N TYR A 544 10.92 -6.81 8.31
CA TYR A 544 10.62 -7.58 9.50
C TYR A 544 9.10 -7.63 9.74
N SER A 545 8.63 -8.71 10.35
CA SER A 545 7.23 -8.87 10.77
C SER A 545 7.19 -9.22 12.25
N VAL A 546 6.30 -8.58 13.00
CA VAL A 546 6.10 -8.84 14.44
C VAL A 546 5.62 -10.28 14.66
N ASP A 547 4.83 -10.80 13.71
CA ASP A 547 4.25 -12.15 13.78
C ASP A 547 5.21 -13.26 13.31
N ASP A 548 6.49 -12.95 13.04
CA ASP A 548 7.44 -13.89 12.43
C ASP A 548 8.74 -14.06 13.24
N PRO A 549 8.73 -14.89 14.30
CA PRO A 549 9.90 -15.08 15.16
C PRO A 549 11.05 -15.83 14.45
N ASP A 550 10.77 -16.55 13.37
CA ASP A 550 11.77 -17.30 12.59
C ASP A 550 12.71 -16.40 11.77
N GLY A 551 12.33 -15.14 11.54
CA GLY A 551 13.05 -14.22 10.66
C GLY A 551 14.51 -13.97 11.05
N VAL A 552 14.84 -14.00 12.35
CA VAL A 552 16.21 -13.83 12.83
C VAL A 552 17.05 -15.06 12.52
N ARG A 553 16.52 -16.26 12.79
CA ARG A 553 17.20 -17.53 12.56
C ARG A 553 17.55 -17.70 11.08
N VAL A 554 16.60 -17.44 10.17
CA VAL A 554 16.85 -17.56 8.73
C VAL A 554 17.89 -16.55 8.24
N LEU A 555 17.91 -15.32 8.79
CA LEU A 555 18.96 -14.35 8.49
C LEU A 555 20.34 -14.87 8.93
N GLU A 556 20.46 -15.38 10.15
CA GLU A 556 21.72 -15.95 10.66
C GLU A 556 22.20 -17.14 9.81
N GLU A 557 21.29 -18.05 9.44
CA GLU A 557 21.59 -19.18 8.54
C GLU A 557 22.09 -18.68 7.18
N THR A 558 21.45 -17.67 6.61
CA THR A 558 21.82 -17.07 5.31
C THR A 558 23.20 -16.45 5.36
N LEU A 559 23.49 -15.65 6.40
CA LEU A 559 24.81 -15.04 6.60
C LEU A 559 25.88 -16.12 6.84
N GLY A 560 25.56 -17.16 7.61
CA GLY A 560 26.44 -18.30 7.84
C GLY A 560 26.79 -19.05 6.54
N GLN A 561 25.82 -19.24 5.63
CA GLN A 561 26.09 -19.84 4.31
C GLN A 561 27.04 -18.97 3.47
N LEU A 562 26.86 -17.64 3.48
CA LEU A 562 27.77 -16.71 2.80
C LEU A 562 29.21 -16.73 3.34
N GLU A 563 29.37 -16.99 4.63
CA GLU A 563 30.69 -17.03 5.26
C GLU A 563 31.43 -18.35 5.05
N ASN A 564 30.68 -19.46 4.97
CA ASN A 564 31.25 -20.80 4.94
C ASN A 564 31.24 -21.42 3.54
N GLU A 565 30.09 -21.45 2.87
CA GLU A 565 29.89 -22.17 1.60
C GLU A 565 30.06 -21.27 0.37
N TYR A 566 29.63 -20.01 0.46
CA TYR A 566 29.60 -19.06 -0.66
C TYR A 566 30.57 -17.89 -0.49
N ARG A 567 31.72 -18.15 0.14
CA ARG A 567 32.73 -17.13 0.48
C ARG A 567 33.27 -16.39 -0.75
N ASP A 568 33.33 -17.06 -1.89
CA ASP A 568 33.78 -16.51 -3.17
C ASP A 568 32.85 -15.42 -3.72
N ILE A 569 31.54 -15.52 -3.44
CA ILE A 569 30.53 -14.56 -3.92
C ILE A 569 30.00 -13.62 -2.84
N LYS A 570 30.33 -13.82 -1.56
CA LYS A 570 29.87 -13.01 -0.40
C LYS A 570 29.88 -11.49 -0.66
N ASN A 571 30.94 -10.98 -1.30
CA ASN A 571 31.09 -9.54 -1.57
C ASN A 571 30.21 -9.01 -2.72
N CYS A 572 29.38 -9.86 -3.33
CA CYS A 572 28.40 -9.48 -4.33
C CYS A 572 26.95 -9.69 -3.85
N VAL A 573 26.75 -10.20 -2.63
CA VAL A 573 25.42 -10.49 -2.06
C VAL A 573 25.12 -9.50 -0.93
N VAL A 574 23.98 -8.84 -1.04
CA VAL A 574 23.43 -7.90 -0.05
C VAL A 574 22.22 -8.58 0.59
N VAL A 575 22.26 -8.80 1.91
CA VAL A 575 21.20 -9.48 2.67
C VAL A 575 20.69 -8.54 3.74
N MET A 576 19.45 -8.08 3.63
CA MET A 576 18.90 -7.01 4.46
C MET A 576 17.51 -7.32 4.99
N ARG A 577 17.35 -7.29 6.33
CA ARG A 577 16.03 -7.17 6.96
C ARG A 577 15.75 -5.69 7.19
N LEU A 578 14.77 -5.16 6.47
CA LEU A 578 14.46 -3.74 6.42
C LEU A 578 13.29 -3.36 7.35
N GLY A 579 13.23 -2.08 7.72
CA GLY A 579 12.07 -1.47 8.38
C GLY A 579 10.86 -1.31 7.47
N PRO A 580 9.68 -0.96 8.02
CA PRO A 580 8.41 -0.89 7.31
C PRO A 580 8.31 0.37 6.44
N THR A 581 9.25 0.53 5.51
CA THR A 581 9.24 1.58 4.50
C THR A 581 9.02 0.90 3.15
N ASP A 582 7.81 1.07 2.63
CA ASP A 582 7.38 0.42 1.40
C ASP A 582 8.18 0.92 0.18
N GLN A 583 8.47 2.22 0.14
CA GLN A 583 9.22 2.86 -0.94
C GLN A 583 10.66 2.34 -1.08
N LEU A 584 11.28 1.84 0.00
CA LEU A 584 12.57 1.15 -0.09
C LEU A 584 12.44 -0.14 -0.92
N LEU A 585 11.41 -0.95 -0.66
CA LEU A 585 11.17 -2.17 -1.44
C LEU A 585 10.74 -1.83 -2.88
N ASN A 586 9.96 -0.77 -3.07
CA ASN A 586 9.61 -0.25 -4.39
C ASN A 586 10.87 0.11 -5.18
N THR A 587 11.77 0.90 -4.59
CA THR A 587 13.04 1.31 -5.20
C THR A 587 13.90 0.10 -5.57
N LEU A 588 14.04 -0.87 -4.66
CA LEU A 588 14.79 -2.11 -4.92
C LEU A 588 14.15 -2.95 -6.02
N MET A 589 12.83 -3.02 -6.12
CA MET A 589 12.17 -3.77 -7.19
C MET A 589 12.30 -3.02 -8.53
N SER A 590 11.97 -1.73 -8.56
CA SER A 590 11.91 -0.90 -9.76
C SER A 590 13.26 -0.77 -10.48
N ASN A 591 14.36 -0.71 -9.73
CA ASN A 591 15.71 -0.61 -10.30
C ASN A 591 16.35 -1.98 -10.57
N ALA A 592 15.69 -3.10 -10.22
CA ALA A 592 16.27 -4.43 -10.41
C ALA A 592 16.28 -4.83 -11.88
N ARG A 593 17.33 -5.54 -12.29
CA ARG A 593 17.37 -6.13 -13.62
C ARG A 593 16.42 -7.32 -13.70
N VAL A 594 16.51 -8.24 -12.74
CA VAL A 594 15.73 -9.49 -12.70
C VAL A 594 15.25 -9.71 -11.28
N ALA A 595 13.98 -10.09 -11.14
CA ALA A 595 13.43 -10.51 -9.86
C ALA A 595 13.41 -12.05 -9.76
N LEU A 596 13.68 -12.56 -8.56
CA LEU A 596 13.56 -13.96 -8.20
C LEU A 596 12.42 -14.12 -7.21
N GLN A 597 11.68 -15.21 -7.35
CA GLN A 597 10.74 -15.67 -6.33
C GLN A 597 10.80 -17.20 -6.23
N LEU A 598 11.83 -17.70 -5.54
CA LEU A 598 12.16 -19.12 -5.52
C LEU A 598 11.50 -19.88 -4.35
N SER A 599 10.28 -19.49 -3.99
CA SER A 599 9.60 -20.08 -2.83
C SER A 599 9.42 -21.59 -3.00
N THR A 600 9.65 -22.37 -1.94
CA THR A 600 9.37 -23.80 -1.93
C THR A 600 7.90 -24.07 -1.66
N ARG A 601 7.24 -23.20 -0.90
CA ARG A 601 5.82 -23.24 -0.57
C ARG A 601 5.26 -21.83 -0.57
N GLU A 602 4.08 -21.65 -1.15
CA GLU A 602 3.47 -20.33 -1.26
C GLU A 602 1.96 -20.41 -1.47
N GLY A 603 1.23 -19.40 -0.99
CA GLY A 603 -0.19 -19.21 -1.30
C GLY A 603 -0.37 -18.65 -2.71
N PHE A 604 -0.12 -17.36 -2.88
CA PHE A 604 -0.18 -16.67 -4.18
C PHE A 604 1.10 -15.88 -4.48
N GLU A 605 1.60 -15.12 -3.51
CA GLU A 605 2.77 -14.22 -3.59
C GLU A 605 2.63 -13.10 -4.63
N VAL A 606 2.18 -11.95 -4.16
CA VAL A 606 1.95 -10.76 -4.99
C VAL A 606 3.24 -10.08 -5.44
N LYS A 607 4.40 -10.35 -4.81
CA LYS A 607 5.69 -9.80 -5.26
C LYS A 607 6.02 -10.15 -6.71
N VAL A 608 5.48 -11.26 -7.23
CA VAL A 608 5.59 -11.60 -8.65
C VAL A 608 4.83 -10.59 -9.52
N SER A 609 3.55 -10.32 -9.21
CA SER A 609 2.77 -9.30 -9.93
C SER A 609 3.38 -7.90 -9.81
N GLU A 610 3.92 -7.54 -8.65
CA GLU A 610 4.58 -6.23 -8.45
C GLU A 610 5.84 -6.07 -9.32
N ALA A 611 6.67 -7.10 -9.42
CA ALA A 611 7.83 -7.11 -10.31
C ALA A 611 7.40 -7.00 -11.78
N LEU A 612 6.41 -7.80 -12.19
CA LEU A 612 5.89 -7.76 -13.56
C LEU A 612 5.31 -6.39 -13.91
N HIS A 613 4.55 -5.77 -13.00
CA HIS A 613 3.97 -4.44 -13.20
C HIS A 613 5.04 -3.36 -13.46
N LYS A 614 6.19 -3.48 -12.80
CA LYS A 614 7.38 -2.62 -13.00
C LYS A 614 8.18 -2.95 -14.26
N GLY A 615 7.74 -3.93 -15.05
CA GLY A 615 8.47 -4.41 -16.22
C GLY A 615 9.73 -5.20 -15.87
N VAL A 616 9.84 -5.71 -14.65
CA VAL A 616 10.99 -6.52 -14.21
C VAL A 616 10.69 -8.00 -14.49
N PRO A 617 11.44 -8.65 -15.40
CA PRO A 617 11.28 -10.08 -15.64
C PRO A 617 11.50 -10.91 -14.35
N VAL A 618 10.66 -11.92 -14.15
CA VAL A 618 10.71 -12.76 -12.95
C VAL A 618 11.16 -14.19 -13.31
N ILE A 619 12.08 -14.77 -12.53
CA ILE A 619 12.31 -16.21 -12.50
C ILE A 619 11.70 -16.75 -11.20
N ALA A 620 10.68 -17.59 -11.30
CA ALA A 620 9.91 -18.04 -10.14
C ALA A 620 9.68 -19.55 -10.13
N THR A 621 9.40 -20.11 -8.96
CA THR A 621 9.14 -21.54 -8.80
C THR A 621 7.71 -21.93 -9.14
N ARG A 622 7.51 -23.19 -9.54
CA ARG A 622 6.21 -23.81 -9.79
C ARG A 622 5.49 -24.25 -8.51
N THR A 623 5.36 -23.34 -7.54
CA THR A 623 4.67 -23.62 -6.27
C THR A 623 3.46 -22.73 -6.07
N GLY A 624 2.40 -23.28 -5.49
CA GLY A 624 1.17 -22.55 -5.16
C GLY A 624 0.58 -21.75 -6.32
N GLY A 625 0.20 -20.50 -6.05
CA GLY A 625 -0.39 -19.57 -7.01
C GLY A 625 0.63 -18.77 -7.85
N ILE A 626 1.94 -18.95 -7.66
CA ILE A 626 2.99 -18.25 -8.42
C ILE A 626 2.82 -18.45 -9.94
N PRO A 627 2.59 -19.68 -10.46
CA PRO A 627 2.47 -19.92 -11.90
C PRO A 627 1.29 -19.20 -12.57
N LEU A 628 0.31 -18.73 -11.79
CA LEU A 628 -0.84 -18.00 -12.33
C LEU A 628 -0.46 -16.61 -12.83
N GLN A 629 0.62 -16.03 -12.28
CA GLN A 629 1.03 -14.67 -12.56
C GLN A 629 2.04 -14.59 -13.71
N VAL A 630 2.81 -15.65 -13.93
CA VAL A 630 3.90 -15.67 -14.93
C VAL A 630 3.43 -16.32 -16.22
N GLN A 631 3.55 -15.61 -17.34
CA GLN A 631 3.43 -16.20 -18.68
C GLN A 631 4.79 -16.72 -19.12
N PRO A 632 5.00 -18.05 -19.17
CA PRO A 632 6.32 -18.62 -19.42
C PRO A 632 6.95 -18.11 -20.71
N GLU A 633 8.22 -17.73 -20.62
CA GLU A 633 9.07 -17.19 -21.69
C GLU A 633 8.63 -15.84 -22.28
N LYS A 634 7.47 -15.30 -21.86
CA LYS A 634 6.98 -13.98 -22.28
C LYS A 634 7.14 -12.91 -21.22
N SER A 635 6.71 -13.18 -19.99
CA SER A 635 6.83 -12.25 -18.86
C SER A 635 7.89 -12.69 -17.84
N GLY A 636 8.31 -13.95 -17.89
CA GLY A 636 9.28 -14.53 -16.98
C GLY A 636 9.53 -16.01 -17.25
N PHE A 637 10.21 -16.68 -16.31
CA PHE A 637 10.50 -18.10 -16.37
C PHE A 637 9.96 -18.83 -15.15
N LEU A 638 9.53 -20.08 -15.36
CA LEU A 638 9.07 -20.97 -14.29
C LEU A 638 10.02 -22.15 -14.15
N VAL A 639 10.50 -22.40 -12.93
CA VAL A 639 11.40 -23.51 -12.56
C VAL A 639 10.78 -24.42 -11.50
N GLU A 640 11.28 -25.64 -11.34
CA GLU A 640 10.90 -26.47 -10.21
C GLU A 640 11.61 -25.98 -8.93
N PRO A 641 10.97 -26.09 -7.73
CA PRO A 641 11.65 -25.81 -6.47
C PRO A 641 12.95 -26.60 -6.33
N GLY A 642 14.05 -25.92 -5.96
CA GLY A 642 15.39 -26.50 -5.85
C GLY A 642 16.19 -26.60 -7.15
N ASP A 643 15.61 -26.30 -8.32
CA ASP A 643 16.34 -26.32 -9.61
C ASP A 643 17.16 -25.03 -9.81
N HIS A 644 18.21 -24.88 -9.00
CA HIS A 644 19.10 -23.71 -9.04
C HIS A 644 19.89 -23.61 -10.36
N SER A 645 20.14 -24.73 -11.03
CA SER A 645 20.81 -24.76 -12.33
C SER A 645 19.95 -24.14 -13.44
N ALA A 646 18.65 -24.42 -13.47
CA ALA A 646 17.74 -23.75 -14.40
C ALA A 646 17.66 -22.24 -14.14
N VAL A 647 17.62 -21.83 -12.87
CA VAL A 647 17.64 -20.40 -12.51
C VAL A 647 18.92 -19.73 -13.02
N ALA A 648 20.09 -20.33 -12.77
CA ALA A 648 21.37 -19.80 -13.24
C ALA A 648 21.42 -19.64 -14.76
N LYS A 649 20.87 -20.61 -15.51
CA LYS A 649 20.76 -20.55 -16.97
C LYS A 649 19.85 -19.42 -17.45
N TYR A 650 18.70 -19.20 -16.79
CA TYR A 650 17.80 -18.12 -17.16
C TYR A 650 18.36 -16.74 -16.80
N LEU A 651 19.11 -16.64 -15.69
CA LEU A 651 19.90 -15.45 -15.39
C LEU A 651 20.92 -15.18 -16.50
N ASP A 652 21.71 -16.18 -16.92
CA ASP A 652 22.64 -16.02 -18.06
C ASP A 652 21.94 -15.51 -19.32
N THR A 653 20.78 -16.09 -19.63
CA THR A 653 19.96 -15.67 -20.77
C THR A 653 19.56 -14.19 -20.66
N LEU A 654 19.04 -13.74 -19.52
CA LEU A 654 18.55 -12.36 -19.33
C LEU A 654 19.68 -11.31 -19.29
N PHE A 655 20.90 -11.71 -18.92
CA PHE A 655 22.07 -10.83 -18.92
C PHE A 655 22.85 -10.85 -20.25
N THR A 656 22.78 -11.92 -21.04
CA THR A 656 23.47 -12.01 -22.34
C THR A 656 22.62 -11.59 -23.54
N ASP A 657 21.31 -11.82 -23.50
CA ASP A 657 20.39 -11.52 -24.60
C ASP A 657 19.56 -10.27 -24.29
N ALA A 658 20.09 -9.11 -24.67
CA ALA A 658 19.44 -7.82 -24.45
C ALA A 658 18.08 -7.70 -25.17
N GLN A 659 17.94 -8.29 -26.36
CA GLN A 659 16.68 -8.26 -27.11
C GLN A 659 15.60 -9.07 -26.39
N ARG A 660 15.97 -10.26 -25.91
CA ARG A 660 15.05 -11.09 -25.13
C ARG A 660 14.65 -10.40 -23.83
N TYR A 661 15.60 -9.82 -23.11
CA TYR A 661 15.33 -9.04 -21.91
C TYR A 661 14.32 -7.92 -22.17
N GLU A 662 14.56 -7.09 -23.19
CA GLU A 662 13.70 -5.93 -23.46
C GLU A 662 12.30 -6.34 -23.94
N SER A 663 12.19 -7.39 -24.75
CA SER A 663 10.89 -7.94 -25.15
C SER A 663 10.10 -8.48 -23.96
N MET A 664 10.77 -9.17 -23.03
CA MET A 664 10.16 -9.75 -21.84
C MET A 664 9.74 -8.67 -20.83
N SER A 665 10.60 -7.67 -20.62
CA SER A 665 10.34 -6.51 -19.75
C SER A 665 9.11 -5.72 -20.20
N LYS A 666 9.03 -5.38 -21.50
CA LYS A 666 7.86 -4.68 -22.08
C LYS A 666 6.59 -5.52 -21.97
N PHE A 667 6.69 -6.83 -22.22
CA PHE A 667 5.54 -7.72 -22.11
C PHE A 667 5.07 -7.81 -20.64
N ALA A 668 5.98 -7.97 -19.69
CA ALA A 668 5.68 -8.03 -18.26
C ALA A 668 4.89 -6.79 -17.79
N ALA A 669 5.37 -5.58 -18.11
CA ALA A 669 4.71 -4.33 -17.70
C ALA A 669 3.29 -4.19 -18.26
N ALA A 670 3.06 -4.63 -19.51
CA ALA A 670 1.79 -4.45 -20.20
C ALA A 670 0.76 -5.57 -19.95
N HIS A 671 1.16 -6.70 -19.36
CA HIS A 671 0.32 -7.91 -19.26
C HIS A 671 0.12 -8.39 -17.81
N VAL A 672 -0.14 -7.45 -16.90
CA VAL A 672 -0.63 -7.73 -15.54
C VAL A 672 -2.16 -7.69 -15.54
N SER A 673 -2.80 -8.70 -14.93
CA SER A 673 -4.28 -8.78 -14.87
C SER A 673 -4.86 -7.77 -13.88
N ASP A 674 -6.01 -7.19 -14.21
CA ASP A 674 -6.79 -6.36 -13.28
C ASP A 674 -7.17 -7.12 -11.99
N GLU A 675 -7.21 -8.46 -12.03
CA GLU A 675 -7.57 -9.34 -10.91
C GLU A 675 -6.62 -9.23 -9.71
N VAL A 676 -5.38 -8.78 -9.91
CA VAL A 676 -4.38 -8.64 -8.85
C VAL A 676 -4.26 -7.21 -8.31
N GLY A 677 -5.04 -6.26 -8.84
CA GLY A 677 -5.10 -4.88 -8.36
C GLY A 677 -6.25 -4.61 -7.39
N THR A 678 -6.19 -3.49 -6.67
CA THR A 678 -7.21 -3.07 -5.68
C THR A 678 -8.61 -2.96 -6.27
N VAL A 679 -8.79 -2.36 -7.45
CA VAL A 679 -10.12 -2.24 -8.07
C VAL A 679 -10.67 -3.61 -8.45
N GLY A 680 -9.81 -4.53 -8.90
CA GLY A 680 -10.24 -5.89 -9.20
C GLY A 680 -10.67 -6.67 -7.95
N ASN A 681 -9.91 -6.53 -6.87
CA ASN A 681 -10.29 -7.03 -5.54
C ASN A 681 -11.64 -6.46 -5.08
N ALA A 682 -11.84 -5.15 -5.27
CA ALA A 682 -13.05 -4.45 -4.90
C ALA A 682 -14.28 -4.99 -5.65
N VAL A 683 -14.17 -5.27 -6.96
CA VAL A 683 -15.26 -5.90 -7.74
C VAL A 683 -15.71 -7.21 -7.09
N ASN A 684 -14.77 -8.06 -6.68
CA ASN A 684 -15.08 -9.35 -6.07
C ASN A 684 -15.85 -9.19 -4.75
N TRP A 685 -15.34 -8.34 -3.85
CA TRP A 685 -15.98 -8.12 -2.55
C TRP A 685 -17.32 -7.40 -2.66
N MET A 686 -17.44 -6.41 -3.54
CA MET A 686 -18.70 -5.70 -3.74
C MET A 686 -19.76 -6.60 -4.38
N PHE A 687 -19.39 -7.46 -5.33
CA PHE A 687 -20.29 -8.47 -5.88
C PHE A 687 -20.80 -9.41 -4.79
N LEU A 688 -19.90 -9.98 -3.98
CA LEU A 688 -20.27 -10.88 -2.89
C LEU A 688 -21.21 -10.20 -1.89
N ALA A 689 -20.87 -8.99 -1.45
CA ALA A 689 -21.69 -8.23 -0.53
C ALA A 689 -23.07 -7.89 -1.14
N ASP A 690 -23.11 -7.50 -2.42
CA ASP A 690 -24.34 -7.15 -3.11
C ASP A 690 -25.28 -8.36 -3.22
N GLN A 691 -24.77 -9.52 -3.64
CA GLN A 691 -25.61 -10.71 -3.81
C GLN A 691 -26.12 -11.23 -2.46
N LEU A 692 -25.24 -11.32 -1.46
CA LEU A 692 -25.56 -11.93 -0.18
C LEU A 692 -26.47 -11.06 0.69
N SER A 693 -26.28 -9.73 0.70
CA SER A 693 -27.14 -8.81 1.48
C SER A 693 -28.58 -8.79 0.97
N GLN A 694 -28.83 -9.23 -0.26
CA GLN A 694 -30.17 -9.41 -0.85
C GLN A 694 -30.83 -10.76 -0.49
N GLY A 695 -30.19 -11.59 0.34
CA GLY A 695 -30.66 -12.93 0.66
C GLY A 695 -30.59 -13.90 -0.53
N ARG A 696 -29.79 -13.59 -1.57
CA ARG A 696 -29.58 -14.53 -2.68
C ARG A 696 -28.65 -15.64 -2.23
N GLU A 697 -29.06 -16.88 -2.48
CA GLU A 697 -28.22 -18.04 -2.23
C GLU A 697 -27.15 -18.16 -3.33
N LEU A 698 -25.90 -17.83 -3.00
CA LEU A 698 -24.79 -17.97 -3.93
C LEU A 698 -24.19 -19.37 -3.84
N LYS A 699 -24.12 -20.09 -4.97
CA LYS A 699 -23.46 -21.41 -5.08
C LYS A 699 -22.33 -21.35 -6.10
N PRO A 700 -21.12 -20.87 -5.75
CA PRO A 700 -20.06 -20.68 -6.72
C PRO A 700 -19.54 -22.00 -7.32
N ASN A 701 -19.70 -23.13 -6.65
CA ASN A 701 -19.31 -24.46 -7.17
C ASN A 701 -17.81 -24.60 -7.54
N GLY A 702 -16.93 -23.87 -6.84
CA GLY A 702 -15.50 -23.81 -7.12
C GLY A 702 -15.14 -22.86 -8.27
N LYS A 703 -16.03 -21.95 -8.67
CA LYS A 703 -15.72 -20.91 -9.66
C LYS A 703 -14.95 -19.75 -9.02
N TRP A 704 -14.28 -18.97 -9.86
CA TRP A 704 -13.65 -17.72 -9.45
C TRP A 704 -14.70 -16.64 -9.26
N ILE A 705 -14.58 -15.86 -8.19
CA ILE A 705 -15.50 -14.76 -7.92
C ILE A 705 -15.44 -13.70 -9.03
N TRP A 706 -14.25 -13.46 -9.59
CA TRP A 706 -14.06 -12.56 -10.72
C TRP A 706 -14.97 -12.88 -11.90
N ASP A 707 -15.00 -14.15 -12.29
CA ASP A 707 -15.78 -14.61 -13.45
C ASP A 707 -17.28 -14.48 -13.16
N LEU A 708 -17.73 -14.81 -11.95
CA LEU A 708 -19.12 -14.65 -11.52
C LEU A 708 -19.56 -13.18 -11.50
N ALA A 709 -18.72 -12.30 -10.96
CA ALA A 709 -19.00 -10.87 -10.88
C ALA A 709 -19.10 -10.24 -12.28
N LYS A 710 -18.17 -10.59 -13.17
CA LYS A 710 -18.16 -10.10 -14.56
C LYS A 710 -19.39 -10.59 -15.35
N ASP A 711 -19.79 -11.85 -15.17
CA ASP A 711 -20.97 -12.45 -15.81
C ASP A 711 -22.28 -11.76 -15.37
N GLU A 712 -22.49 -11.54 -14.06
CA GLU A 712 -23.69 -10.90 -13.50
C GLU A 712 -23.92 -9.47 -14.03
N VAL A 713 -22.85 -8.76 -14.42
CA VAL A 713 -22.95 -7.42 -15.00
C VAL A 713 -22.90 -7.37 -16.52
N GLY A 714 -22.85 -8.53 -17.19
CA GLY A 714 -22.76 -8.62 -18.65
C GLY A 714 -21.42 -8.15 -19.22
N GLU A 715 -20.37 -8.09 -18.40
CA GLU A 715 -19.01 -7.70 -18.79
C GLU A 715 -18.11 -8.94 -18.91
N LEU A 716 -18.55 -9.93 -19.69
CA LEU A 716 -17.77 -11.15 -19.93
C LEU A 716 -16.35 -10.82 -20.42
N VAL A 717 -15.37 -11.49 -19.82
CA VAL A 717 -13.95 -11.38 -20.16
C VAL A 717 -13.76 -11.78 -21.62
N ARG A 718 -13.26 -10.85 -22.45
CA ARG A 718 -12.97 -11.12 -23.87
C ARG A 718 -11.58 -11.73 -24.03
N GLU A 719 -11.34 -12.42 -25.15
CA GLU A 719 -10.06 -13.11 -25.42
C GLU A 719 -8.84 -12.19 -25.36
N GLU A 720 -9.03 -10.90 -25.62
CA GLU A 720 -7.98 -9.87 -25.61
C GLU A 720 -7.65 -9.36 -24.19
N GLU A 721 -8.50 -9.64 -23.19
CA GLU A 721 -8.25 -9.21 -21.81
C GLU A 721 -7.23 -10.13 -21.14
N VAL A 722 -6.23 -9.52 -20.51
CA VAL A 722 -5.27 -10.23 -19.68
C VAL A 722 -6.01 -10.78 -18.45
N ARG A 723 -5.97 -12.11 -18.28
CA ARG A 723 -6.57 -12.79 -17.13
C ARG A 723 -5.64 -13.86 -16.59
N LEU A 724 -5.76 -14.15 -15.30
CA LEU A 724 -5.05 -15.27 -14.68
C LEU A 724 -5.56 -16.61 -15.25
N PRO A 725 -4.70 -17.59 -15.52
CA PRO A 725 -5.12 -18.89 -16.03
C PRO A 725 -6.02 -19.59 -15.01
N ARG A 726 -7.01 -20.35 -15.49
CA ARG A 726 -8.00 -21.03 -14.64
C ARG A 726 -7.67 -22.50 -14.39
N ASP A 727 -6.70 -23.00 -15.13
CA ASP A 727 -6.33 -24.41 -15.30
C ASP A 727 -5.90 -25.09 -13.98
N TRP A 728 -5.53 -24.29 -12.98
CA TRP A 728 -5.08 -24.75 -11.65
C TRP A 728 -6.22 -24.94 -10.64
N THR A 729 -7.44 -24.59 -11.04
CA THR A 729 -8.67 -24.67 -10.22
C THR A 729 -9.75 -25.57 -10.83
N THR A 730 -9.57 -25.96 -12.10
CA THR A 730 -10.50 -26.80 -12.87
C THR A 730 -10.18 -28.27 -12.75
#